data_AF-A0A1V6CLU0-F1
#
_entry.id   AF-A0A1V6CLU0-F1
#
_cell.length_a   1.000
_cell.length_b   1.000
_cell.length_c   1.000
_cell.angle_alpha   90.00
_cell.angle_beta   90.00
_cell.angle_gamma   90.00
#
_symmetry.space_group_name_H-M   'P 1'
#
loop_
_entity.id
_entity.type
_entity.pdbx_description
1 polymer ?
#
loop_
_entity_poly.entity_id
_entity_poly.type
_entity_poly.pdbx_seq_one_letter_code
_entity_poly.pdbx_strand_id
1 'polypeptide(L)'
;MIRAALGLIFFITLLIMQVWGSGMVDASVSAPVLKWQHGGCFSSWCETGWYSSPAVADLDGDGRMEVIASAYSIVVLNGETGALKWRVKSGHDRNEPNAENVGRTWPGIIVADIDHDGELEIVTAHGGGWVSVLSRDGYFKSRGWPWKNPGGQEFRSLSVGDLDGNGFLEIIVGRAAGSKTNTWVLEHTGEIRQGWPRLKAGDESSAWGIYNANIGLGDLDGDGLPEIVIPSDTITVSAYKSDGTQLSTNPMYHGNPGHDMDAWGEVPAYVDLEYEARGWGPCYDGFTARANFAQGPANVVDMNGDGVKEVVVVGYVHNCNTDPYTNLYNTPFIFNADRSRFNKDGFNWTTIPINTGAPLSDDYNVIESVQPNPVTVDLDGDGRAEILYPSSDGRMHCFWLDKTERGNWPYSVYNLVEGFYRFASEPVVADLDNDGHAEVIFASWAQKGSNATGKLHILDYMGYVLHEVDLPYAFGGVDWNGALAAPTLADIDGDGELEVVLNTVHSGFVAYDLPGTASARVLWGTGRGSHLREGSNGEVPPVLLGPDLVGEWNQITLTGPNKKGLYKVKGSVTVSNRGNMPSDACLMGVYHTDALHMMLKKPLKVKKLKPGFNIIKKFVTRGIALNAGDNLFTVSVDLENRVAETNEENNKASRIVTIP
;
A
#
# COMPACT_ATOMS: atom_id res chain seq x y z
N MET A 1 23.39 -87.03 -23.22
CA MET A 1 22.65 -88.14 -22.60
C MET A 1 22.28 -87.74 -21.17
N ILE A 2 20.98 -87.73 -20.88
CA ILE A 2 20.32 -88.07 -19.60
C ILE A 2 20.52 -87.16 -18.35
N ARG A 3 19.47 -86.34 -18.10
CA ARG A 3 18.63 -86.10 -16.90
C ARG A 3 19.18 -86.19 -15.45
N ALA A 4 18.68 -85.21 -14.65
CA ALA A 4 18.06 -85.24 -13.30
C ALA A 4 18.80 -84.36 -12.25
N ALA A 5 18.27 -83.17 -11.88
CA ALA A 5 17.32 -82.85 -10.80
C ALA A 5 17.87 -83.20 -9.38
N LEU A 6 17.89 -82.34 -8.34
CA LEU A 6 16.89 -81.38 -7.83
C LEU A 6 17.55 -80.47 -6.75
N GLY A 7 17.05 -79.24 -6.57
CA GLY A 7 17.01 -78.52 -5.27
C GLY A 7 18.13 -77.52 -4.93
N LEU A 8 17.83 -76.21 -5.00
CA LEU A 8 18.31 -75.24 -3.99
C LEU A 8 17.55 -73.90 -4.08
N ILE A 9 17.14 -73.41 -2.91
CA ILE A 9 16.52 -72.12 -2.62
C ILE A 9 17.56 -71.01 -2.82
N PHE A 10 17.22 -69.95 -3.57
CA PHE A 10 18.07 -68.77 -3.78
C PHE A 10 17.65 -67.64 -2.84
N PHE A 11 18.55 -67.26 -1.92
CA PHE A 11 18.60 -65.93 -1.28
C PHE A 11 19.66 -65.11 -2.03
N ILE A 12 19.27 -63.98 -2.65
CA ILE A 12 20.21 -62.96 -3.10
C ILE A 12 19.84 -61.65 -2.43
N THR A 13 20.79 -61.18 -1.62
CA THR A 13 20.92 -59.85 -1.03
C THR A 13 20.96 -58.78 -2.13
N LEU A 14 20.01 -57.84 -2.09
CA LEU A 14 20.04 -56.62 -2.89
C LEU A 14 20.73 -55.49 -2.11
N LEU A 15 21.80 -54.96 -2.68
CA LEU A 15 22.55 -53.81 -2.20
C LEU A 15 21.70 -52.54 -2.42
N ILE A 16 21.19 -51.92 -1.36
CA ILE A 16 20.52 -50.61 -1.43
C ILE A 16 21.59 -49.53 -1.26
N MET A 17 21.90 -48.81 -2.35
CA MET A 17 22.58 -47.52 -2.28
C MET A 17 21.60 -46.50 -1.71
N GLN A 18 21.84 -46.09 -0.46
CA GLN A 18 21.17 -44.95 0.16
C GLN A 18 21.78 -43.66 -0.41
N VAL A 19 21.11 -43.07 -1.41
CA VAL A 19 21.34 -41.68 -1.79
C VAL A 19 20.64 -40.84 -0.73
N TRP A 20 21.42 -40.16 0.11
CA TRP A 20 20.90 -39.06 0.93
C TRP A 20 20.65 -37.88 -0.01
N GLY A 21 19.49 -37.88 -0.66
CA GLY A 21 18.91 -36.65 -1.17
C GLY A 21 18.41 -35.86 0.02
N SER A 22 19.15 -34.84 0.42
CA SER A 22 18.56 -33.73 1.17
C SER A 22 17.57 -33.05 0.23
N GLY A 23 16.34 -33.56 0.18
CA GLY A 23 15.23 -32.78 -0.35
C GLY A 23 15.11 -31.54 0.51
N MET A 24 15.41 -30.37 -0.06
CA MET A 24 14.75 -29.17 0.40
C MET A 24 13.26 -29.45 0.22
N VAL A 25 12.55 -29.45 1.35
CA VAL A 25 11.09 -29.52 1.34
C VAL A 25 10.65 -28.23 0.67
N ASP A 26 9.92 -28.36 -0.43
CA ASP A 26 9.15 -27.30 -1.06
C ASP A 26 8.30 -26.69 0.05
N ALA A 27 8.62 -25.47 0.48
CA ALA A 27 7.99 -24.86 1.64
C ALA A 27 6.63 -24.30 1.20
N SER A 28 5.65 -25.17 0.96
CA SER A 28 4.30 -24.75 0.63
C SER A 28 3.78 -23.78 1.71
N VAL A 29 3.29 -22.61 1.29
CA VAL A 29 2.56 -21.66 2.15
C VAL A 29 1.50 -22.41 2.96
N SER A 30 1.51 -22.25 4.28
CA SER A 30 0.56 -22.92 5.17
C SER A 30 -0.85 -22.31 5.05
N ALA A 31 -1.87 -23.11 5.39
CA ALA A 31 -3.24 -22.60 5.42
C ALA A 31 -3.43 -21.56 6.53
N PRO A 32 -4.18 -20.47 6.29
CA PRO A 32 -4.46 -19.46 7.30
C PRO A 32 -5.33 -20.03 8.42
N VAL A 33 -5.06 -19.62 9.67
CA VAL A 33 -5.76 -20.11 10.87
C VAL A 33 -6.51 -18.97 11.53
N LEU A 34 -7.82 -19.12 11.74
CA LEU A 34 -8.61 -18.08 12.42
C LEU A 34 -8.08 -17.85 13.84
N LYS A 35 -7.59 -16.63 14.10
CA LYS A 35 -7.01 -16.24 15.40
C LYS A 35 -8.08 -15.70 16.34
N TRP A 36 -8.82 -14.70 15.88
CA TRP A 36 -9.96 -14.14 16.59
C TRP A 36 -10.94 -13.47 15.63
N GLN A 37 -12.17 -13.27 16.10
CA GLN A 37 -13.26 -12.66 15.36
C GLN A 37 -14.15 -11.83 16.29
N HIS A 38 -15.03 -11.02 15.72
CA HIS A 38 -15.92 -10.12 16.45
C HIS A 38 -15.18 -9.02 17.24
N GLY A 39 -13.93 -8.74 16.86
CA GLY A 39 -13.19 -7.59 17.36
C GLY A 39 -14.01 -6.32 17.13
N GLY A 40 -14.15 -5.49 18.17
CA GLY A 40 -14.90 -4.24 18.08
C GLY A 40 -16.43 -4.39 17.90
N CYS A 41 -17.02 -5.58 17.99
CA CYS A 41 -18.47 -5.73 17.98
C CYS A 41 -19.11 -5.28 19.32
N PHE A 42 -20.43 -5.14 19.31
CA PHE A 42 -21.25 -5.08 20.50
C PHE A 42 -21.71 -6.48 20.89
N SER A 43 -22.42 -6.61 22.01
CA SER A 43 -22.82 -7.91 22.58
C SER A 43 -23.66 -8.81 21.66
N SER A 44 -24.35 -8.23 20.67
CA SER A 44 -25.27 -8.96 19.80
C SER A 44 -25.28 -8.52 18.33
N TRP A 45 -24.42 -7.55 17.96
CA TRP A 45 -24.34 -7.02 16.61
C TRP A 45 -22.98 -6.35 16.38
N CYS A 46 -22.58 -6.19 15.13
CA CYS A 46 -21.39 -5.44 14.73
C CYS A 46 -21.80 -4.24 13.87
N GLU A 47 -21.06 -3.14 13.99
CA GLU A 47 -21.21 -2.02 13.04
C GLU A 47 -20.91 -2.49 11.63
N THR A 48 -21.58 -1.91 10.63
CA THR A 48 -21.32 -2.23 9.22
C THR A 48 -19.90 -1.80 8.85
N GLY A 49 -19.03 -2.76 8.57
CA GLY A 49 -17.69 -2.52 8.02
C GLY A 49 -17.77 -2.05 6.56
N TRP A 50 -17.09 -0.94 6.26
CA TRP A 50 -17.01 -0.36 4.91
C TRP A 50 -15.61 -0.57 4.33
N TYR A 51 -15.14 0.32 3.45
CA TYR A 51 -13.85 0.21 2.75
C TYR A 51 -12.64 0.67 3.60
N SER A 52 -12.85 0.90 4.90
CA SER A 52 -11.82 1.39 5.82
C SER A 52 -10.88 0.25 6.20
N SER A 53 -9.73 0.15 5.53
CA SER A 53 -8.66 -0.78 5.89
C SER A 53 -8.15 -0.51 7.31
N PRO A 54 -7.96 -1.54 8.16
CA PRO A 54 -7.38 -1.38 9.48
C PRO A 54 -5.91 -0.95 9.42
N ALA A 55 -5.36 -0.52 10.54
CA ALA A 55 -3.94 -0.28 10.74
C ALA A 55 -3.45 -1.08 11.95
N VAL A 56 -2.18 -1.46 11.94
CA VAL A 56 -1.50 -2.15 13.05
C VAL A 56 -0.28 -1.35 13.48
N ALA A 57 -0.14 -1.07 14.77
CA ALA A 57 1.06 -0.44 15.31
C ALA A 57 1.23 -0.75 16.80
N ASP A 58 2.46 -0.72 17.29
CA ASP A 58 2.76 -0.61 18.72
C ASP A 58 2.46 0.84 19.13
N LEU A 59 1.20 1.06 19.49
CA LEU A 59 0.65 2.39 19.65
C LEU A 59 1.04 3.00 21.01
N ASP A 60 1.34 2.16 22.00
CA ASP A 60 1.76 2.59 23.34
C ASP A 60 3.22 2.28 23.71
N GLY A 61 4.00 1.71 22.79
CA GLY A 61 5.43 1.47 22.92
C GLY A 61 5.77 0.30 23.86
N ASP A 62 4.83 -0.63 24.06
CA ASP A 62 5.00 -1.77 24.97
C ASP A 62 5.59 -3.02 24.29
N GLY A 63 5.84 -2.96 22.98
CA GLY A 63 6.36 -4.04 22.17
C GLY A 63 5.30 -5.03 21.70
N ARG A 64 4.01 -4.77 21.94
CA ARG A 64 2.89 -5.54 21.40
C ARG A 64 2.08 -4.66 20.47
N MET A 65 1.55 -5.27 19.42
CA MET A 65 0.80 -4.53 18.44
C MET A 65 -0.66 -4.33 18.87
N GLU A 66 -1.17 -3.15 18.55
CA GLU A 66 -2.59 -2.87 18.51
C GLU A 66 -3.14 -2.94 17.09
N VAL A 67 -4.39 -3.36 16.98
CA VAL A 67 -5.20 -3.16 15.78
C VAL A 67 -6.04 -1.90 15.97
N ILE A 68 -5.80 -0.90 15.12
CA ILE A 68 -6.58 0.33 15.04
C ILE A 68 -7.53 0.20 13.86
N ALA A 69 -8.83 0.32 14.10
CA ALA A 69 -9.81 0.12 13.05
C ALA A 69 -11.05 1.00 13.25
N SER A 70 -11.79 1.22 12.16
CA SER A 70 -13.02 2.01 12.21
C SER A 70 -14.08 1.49 11.25
N ALA A 71 -15.32 1.51 11.74
CA ALA A 71 -16.52 1.30 10.93
C ALA A 71 -17.40 2.55 11.03
N TYR A 72 -18.07 2.76 12.16
CA TYR A 72 -18.64 4.07 12.53
C TYR A 72 -17.95 4.61 13.77
N SER A 73 -17.69 3.75 14.74
CA SER A 73 -16.84 4.02 15.89
C SER A 73 -15.39 3.71 15.52
N ILE A 74 -14.44 4.45 16.08
CA ILE A 74 -13.01 4.14 16.05
C ILE A 74 -12.72 3.24 17.24
N VAL A 75 -12.02 2.14 17.02
CA VAL A 75 -11.62 1.19 18.06
C VAL A 75 -10.12 0.95 18.04
N VAL A 76 -9.58 0.66 19.21
CA VAL A 76 -8.26 0.06 19.38
C VAL A 76 -8.44 -1.27 20.09
N LEU A 77 -7.88 -2.33 19.48
CA LEU A 77 -7.94 -3.69 19.96
C LEU A 77 -6.52 -4.18 20.28
N ASN A 78 -6.40 -5.02 21.30
CA ASN A 78 -5.18 -5.79 21.51
C ASN A 78 -4.97 -6.78 20.34
N GLY A 79 -3.80 -6.75 19.70
CA GLY A 79 -3.51 -7.55 18.50
C GLY A 79 -3.62 -9.06 18.73
N GLU A 80 -3.04 -9.57 19.82
CA GLU A 80 -3.05 -11.01 20.15
C GLU A 80 -4.47 -11.56 20.36
N THR A 81 -5.34 -10.83 21.06
CA THR A 81 -6.62 -11.36 21.56
C THR A 81 -7.87 -10.79 20.89
N GLY A 82 -7.74 -9.71 20.13
CA GLY A 82 -8.87 -8.95 19.59
C GLY A 82 -9.70 -8.21 20.64
N ALA A 83 -9.25 -8.18 21.91
CA ALA A 83 -9.97 -7.54 23.00
C ALA A 83 -9.98 -6.01 22.85
N LEU A 84 -11.13 -5.39 23.08
CA LEU A 84 -11.30 -3.94 23.00
C LEU A 84 -10.50 -3.23 24.10
N LYS A 85 -9.48 -2.44 23.73
CA LYS A 85 -8.77 -1.52 24.65
C LYS A 85 -9.64 -0.28 24.89
N TRP A 86 -10.08 0.38 23.82
CA TRP A 86 -11.00 1.51 23.90
C TRP A 86 -11.79 1.74 22.61
N ARG A 87 -12.85 2.53 22.72
CA ARG A 87 -13.71 2.95 21.60
C ARG A 87 -14.07 4.43 21.73
N VAL A 88 -14.07 5.15 20.62
CA VAL A 88 -14.66 6.49 20.49
C VAL A 88 -15.61 6.56 19.29
N LYS A 89 -16.50 7.53 19.30
CA LYS A 89 -17.44 7.76 18.19
C LYS A 89 -16.77 8.58 17.09
N SER A 90 -17.09 8.34 15.82
CA SER A 90 -16.52 9.14 14.73
C SER A 90 -16.78 10.64 14.96
N GLY A 91 -15.75 11.46 14.76
CA GLY A 91 -15.82 12.90 15.00
C GLY A 91 -15.77 13.33 16.47
N HIS A 92 -15.57 12.39 17.40
CA HIS A 92 -15.50 12.63 18.85
C HIS A 92 -14.29 11.94 19.48
N ASP A 93 -13.97 12.33 20.71
CA ASP A 93 -12.92 11.71 21.52
C ASP A 93 -13.48 11.17 22.85
N ARG A 94 -12.59 10.68 23.72
CA ARG A 94 -12.99 10.09 25.01
C ARG A 94 -13.59 11.07 26.03
N ASN A 95 -13.54 12.38 25.80
CA ASN A 95 -14.25 13.35 26.64
C ASN A 95 -15.76 13.35 26.39
N GLU A 96 -16.21 12.76 25.28
CA GLU A 96 -17.61 12.71 24.87
C GLU A 96 -18.15 11.27 24.77
N PRO A 97 -18.13 10.48 25.86
CA PRO A 97 -18.45 9.04 25.81
C PRO A 97 -19.91 8.72 25.42
N ASN A 98 -20.79 9.72 25.45
CA ASN A 98 -22.21 9.59 25.10
C ASN A 98 -22.54 10.21 23.72
N ALA A 99 -21.54 10.62 22.95
CA ALA A 99 -21.75 11.14 21.62
C ALA A 99 -22.36 10.09 20.67
N GLU A 100 -22.90 10.57 19.56
CA GLU A 100 -23.30 9.73 18.44
C GLU A 100 -22.26 9.83 17.33
N ASN A 101 -22.15 8.79 16.50
CA ASN A 101 -21.26 8.81 15.34
C ASN A 101 -21.71 9.90 14.35
N VAL A 102 -20.79 10.74 13.90
CA VAL A 102 -21.07 11.75 12.86
C VAL A 102 -21.28 11.13 11.47
N GLY A 103 -20.85 9.88 11.29
CA GLY A 103 -21.01 9.10 10.07
C GLY A 103 -20.16 7.82 10.08
N ARG A 104 -20.19 7.10 8.96
CA ARG A 104 -19.28 5.97 8.73
C ARG A 104 -17.89 6.47 8.36
N THR A 105 -16.90 5.59 8.51
CA THR A 105 -15.54 5.72 8.00
C THR A 105 -15.44 4.97 6.67
N TRP A 106 -14.95 5.66 5.64
CA TRP A 106 -14.71 5.06 4.33
C TRP A 106 -13.23 4.82 4.04
N PRO A 107 -12.33 5.82 4.13
CA PRO A 107 -10.92 5.58 3.84
C PRO A 107 -10.26 4.77 4.96
N GLY A 108 -9.12 4.13 4.65
CA GLY A 108 -8.31 3.40 5.62
C GLY A 108 -7.78 4.29 6.74
N ILE A 109 -7.42 3.66 7.86
CA ILE A 109 -6.89 4.35 9.03
C ILE A 109 -5.42 4.71 8.82
N ILE A 110 -5.04 5.93 9.15
CA ILE A 110 -3.63 6.35 9.17
C ILE A 110 -3.10 6.29 10.60
N VAL A 111 -1.90 5.74 10.74
CA VAL A 111 -1.14 5.77 12.01
C VAL A 111 0.26 6.27 11.71
N ALA A 112 0.59 7.47 12.20
CA ALA A 112 1.86 8.14 11.94
C ALA A 112 2.10 9.24 13.00
N ASP A 113 3.35 9.65 13.17
CA ASP A 113 3.73 10.84 13.94
C ASP A 113 3.44 12.08 13.08
N ILE A 114 2.27 12.69 13.27
CA ILE A 114 1.76 13.75 12.40
C ILE A 114 2.41 15.09 12.74
N ASP A 115 2.74 15.30 14.01
CA ASP A 115 3.29 16.55 14.51
C ASP A 115 4.75 16.50 14.96
N HIS A 116 5.48 15.46 14.57
CA HIS A 116 6.90 15.23 14.82
C HIS A 116 7.27 15.29 16.31
N ASP A 117 6.37 14.80 17.17
CA ASP A 117 6.58 14.77 18.62
C ASP A 117 7.15 13.44 19.14
N GLY A 118 7.31 12.46 18.25
CA GLY A 118 7.83 11.12 18.52
C GLY A 118 6.76 10.12 18.97
N GLU A 119 5.50 10.50 19.03
CA GLU A 119 4.37 9.62 19.35
C GLU A 119 3.49 9.42 18.11
N LEU A 120 2.82 8.26 18.02
CA LEU A 120 1.93 7.98 16.90
C LEU A 120 0.53 8.53 17.16
N GLU A 121 -0.02 9.23 16.16
CA GLU A 121 -1.42 9.61 16.08
C GLU A 121 -2.23 8.65 15.22
N ILE A 122 -3.54 8.62 15.49
CA ILE A 122 -4.55 7.98 14.65
C ILE A 122 -5.29 9.06 13.87
N VAL A 123 -5.20 9.02 12.54
CA VAL A 123 -5.93 9.92 11.64
C VAL A 123 -7.07 9.19 10.95
N THR A 124 -8.27 9.79 11.00
CA THR A 124 -9.48 9.22 10.40
C THR A 124 -10.32 10.30 9.71
N ALA A 125 -11.05 9.92 8.66
CA ALA A 125 -11.99 10.78 7.98
C ALA A 125 -13.36 10.09 7.82
N HIS A 126 -14.44 10.86 7.98
CA HIS A 126 -15.78 10.31 8.17
C HIS A 126 -16.86 11.02 7.34
N GLY A 127 -18.06 10.43 7.37
CA GLY A 127 -19.30 11.09 6.96
C GLY A 127 -19.49 12.46 7.62
N GLY A 128 -20.21 13.37 6.95
CA GLY A 128 -20.49 14.71 7.49
C GLY A 128 -19.32 15.70 7.44
N GLY A 129 -18.19 15.31 6.86
CA GLY A 129 -17.07 16.17 6.51
C GLY A 129 -16.08 16.32 7.66
N TRP A 130 -15.92 15.27 8.45
CA TRP A 130 -15.10 15.29 9.66
C TRP A 130 -13.76 14.58 9.45
N VAL A 131 -12.71 15.18 10.01
CA VAL A 131 -11.37 14.61 10.11
C VAL A 131 -10.96 14.66 11.57
N SER A 132 -10.42 13.57 12.10
CA SER A 132 -9.97 13.47 13.48
C SER A 132 -8.51 13.06 13.51
N VAL A 133 -7.71 13.76 14.32
CA VAL A 133 -6.37 13.34 14.73
C VAL A 133 -6.41 13.09 16.22
N LEU A 134 -6.23 11.84 16.60
CA LEU A 134 -6.32 11.35 17.97
C LEU A 134 -4.94 10.87 18.42
N SER A 135 -4.58 11.17 19.66
CA SER A 135 -3.49 10.48 20.36
C SER A 135 -3.78 8.98 20.51
N ARG A 136 -2.74 8.20 20.84
CA ARG A 136 -2.86 6.78 21.22
C ARG A 136 -3.93 6.44 22.24
N ASP A 137 -4.23 7.39 23.12
CA ASP A 137 -5.20 7.23 24.19
C ASP A 137 -6.63 7.56 23.77
N GLY A 138 -6.86 7.99 22.52
CA GLY A 138 -8.18 8.33 21.98
C GLY A 138 -8.67 9.73 22.36
N TYR A 139 -7.75 10.66 22.61
CA TYR A 139 -8.03 12.09 22.83
C TYR A 139 -7.58 12.91 21.63
N PHE A 140 -8.32 13.97 21.27
CA PHE A 140 -7.89 14.86 20.20
C PHE A 140 -6.54 15.51 20.49
N LYS A 141 -5.70 15.66 19.46
CA LYS A 141 -4.51 16.53 19.56
C LYS A 141 -4.96 17.99 19.75
N SER A 142 -4.20 18.75 20.52
CA SER A 142 -4.67 19.97 21.18
C SER A 142 -5.04 21.16 20.29
N ARG A 143 -4.65 21.16 19.00
CA ARG A 143 -4.91 22.29 18.08
C ARG A 143 -5.61 21.80 16.81
N GLY A 144 -6.75 22.42 16.49
CA GLY A 144 -7.48 22.25 15.23
C GLY A 144 -8.35 21.00 15.09
N TRP A 145 -8.25 20.05 16.02
CA TRP A 145 -8.95 18.76 15.95
C TRP A 145 -10.15 18.67 16.89
N PRO A 146 -11.25 18.03 16.46
CA PRO A 146 -11.49 17.50 15.11
C PRO A 146 -11.73 18.64 14.12
N TRP A 147 -11.28 18.46 12.88
CA TRP A 147 -11.53 19.41 11.80
C TRP A 147 -12.83 19.05 11.08
N LYS A 148 -13.62 20.07 10.71
CA LYS A 148 -14.87 19.91 9.97
C LYS A 148 -14.92 20.80 8.74
N ASN A 149 -15.13 20.18 7.59
CA ASN A 149 -15.45 20.90 6.37
C ASN A 149 -16.84 21.56 6.49
N PRO A 150 -16.98 22.89 6.32
CA PRO A 150 -18.28 23.56 6.41
C PRO A 150 -19.26 23.13 5.32
N GLY A 151 -18.78 22.57 4.21
CA GLY A 151 -19.62 21.98 3.18
C GLY A 151 -20.32 20.69 3.62
N GLY A 152 -19.82 19.99 4.65
CA GLY A 152 -20.31 18.66 5.07
C GLY A 152 -20.01 17.57 4.04
N GLN A 153 -20.86 16.53 3.95
CA GLN A 153 -20.71 15.34 3.09
C GLN A 153 -19.52 14.43 3.46
N GLU A 154 -19.53 13.21 2.95
CA GLU A 154 -18.54 12.18 3.29
C GLU A 154 -17.16 12.46 2.71
N PHE A 155 -16.12 12.26 3.52
CA PHE A 155 -14.76 12.08 3.01
C PHE A 155 -14.51 10.61 2.71
N ARG A 156 -14.06 10.31 1.49
CA ARG A 156 -13.77 8.93 1.04
C ARG A 156 -12.30 8.70 0.69
N SER A 157 -11.52 9.76 0.60
CA SER A 157 -10.08 9.69 0.45
C SER A 157 -9.39 10.40 1.60
N LEU A 158 -8.35 9.76 2.12
CA LEU A 158 -7.48 10.25 3.17
C LEU A 158 -6.08 9.70 2.88
N SER A 159 -5.10 10.59 2.79
CA SER A 159 -3.67 10.28 2.66
C SER A 159 -2.88 11.28 3.47
N VAL A 160 -1.67 10.92 3.88
CA VAL A 160 -0.76 11.79 4.63
C VAL A 160 0.62 11.77 3.98
N GLY A 161 1.37 12.87 4.05
CA GLY A 161 2.76 12.92 3.60
C GLY A 161 3.42 14.25 3.99
N ASP A 162 4.74 14.28 4.04
CA ASP A 162 5.52 15.51 4.19
C ASP A 162 5.62 16.20 2.82
N LEU A 163 4.76 17.19 2.57
CA LEU A 163 4.63 17.82 1.26
C LEU A 163 5.67 18.94 1.05
N ASP A 164 6.34 19.40 2.10
CA ASP A 164 7.29 20.51 2.02
C ASP A 164 8.67 20.24 2.66
N GLY A 165 8.88 19.03 3.17
CA GLY A 165 10.16 18.53 3.67
C GLY A 165 10.52 19.04 5.06
N ASN A 166 9.53 19.45 5.86
CA ASN A 166 9.75 20.06 7.17
C ASN A 166 9.64 19.07 8.35
N GLY A 167 9.28 17.81 8.10
CA GLY A 167 9.12 16.74 9.08
C GLY A 167 7.74 16.66 9.74
N PHE A 168 6.89 17.67 9.61
CA PHE A 168 5.47 17.62 9.96
C PHE A 168 4.68 17.05 8.79
N LEU A 169 3.68 16.23 9.08
CA LEU A 169 2.92 15.57 8.01
C LEU A 169 1.62 16.32 7.72
N GLU A 170 1.36 16.51 6.43
CA GLU A 170 0.11 17.06 5.95
C GLU A 170 -0.97 16.00 5.75
N ILE A 171 -2.22 16.39 5.97
CA ILE A 171 -3.38 15.52 5.82
C ILE A 171 -4.18 15.95 4.60
N ILE A 172 -4.27 15.08 3.60
CA ILE A 172 -4.99 15.33 2.35
C ILE A 172 -6.32 14.57 2.38
N VAL A 173 -7.44 15.27 2.17
CA VAL A 173 -8.79 14.67 2.20
C VAL A 173 -9.62 14.97 0.97
N GLY A 174 -10.24 13.93 0.44
CA GLY A 174 -11.07 13.94 -0.77
C GLY A 174 -12.55 13.70 -0.47
N ARG A 175 -13.39 14.65 -0.88
CA ARG A 175 -14.82 14.71 -0.55
C ARG A 175 -15.69 14.06 -1.63
N ALA A 176 -16.56 13.15 -1.22
CA ALA A 176 -17.57 12.50 -2.07
C ALA A 176 -18.81 13.38 -2.21
N ALA A 177 -18.71 14.45 -3.01
CA ALA A 177 -19.83 15.35 -3.30
C ALA A 177 -19.76 15.84 -4.75
N GLY A 178 -20.92 16.04 -5.38
CA GLY A 178 -21.01 16.60 -6.73
C GLY A 178 -20.58 18.07 -6.79
N SER A 179 -19.27 18.29 -6.75
CA SER A 179 -18.62 19.60 -6.74
C SER A 179 -17.24 19.50 -7.35
N LYS A 180 -16.84 20.55 -8.08
CA LYS A 180 -15.48 20.68 -8.60
C LYS A 180 -14.46 20.80 -7.46
N THR A 181 -14.78 21.59 -6.43
CA THR A 181 -13.93 21.73 -5.25
C THR A 181 -14.13 20.52 -4.35
N ASN A 182 -13.21 19.56 -4.42
CA ASN A 182 -13.35 18.24 -3.80
C ASN A 182 -12.17 17.83 -2.91
N THR A 183 -11.08 18.61 -2.85
CA THR A 183 -9.86 18.23 -2.09
C THR A 183 -9.34 19.36 -1.22
N TRP A 184 -8.95 19.01 0.01
CA TRP A 184 -8.30 19.89 0.98
C TRP A 184 -6.99 19.28 1.45
N VAL A 185 -6.02 20.13 1.76
CA VAL A 185 -4.80 19.78 2.48
C VAL A 185 -4.83 20.54 3.80
N LEU A 186 -4.63 19.82 4.89
CA LEU A 186 -4.58 20.35 6.25
C LEU A 186 -3.16 20.22 6.78
N GLU A 187 -2.67 21.27 7.41
CA GLU A 187 -1.48 21.21 8.27
C GLU A 187 -1.70 20.19 9.40
N HIS A 188 -0.61 19.71 10.02
CA HIS A 188 -0.66 18.92 11.26
C HIS A 188 -1.48 19.60 12.39
N THR A 189 -1.62 20.93 12.33
CA THR A 189 -2.42 21.76 13.25
C THR A 189 -3.90 21.91 12.89
N GLY A 190 -4.37 21.29 11.80
CA GLY A 190 -5.74 21.41 11.28
C GLY A 190 -6.04 22.71 10.52
N GLU A 191 -5.05 23.60 10.36
CA GLU A 191 -5.15 24.77 9.48
C GLU A 191 -5.18 24.31 8.02
N ILE A 192 -5.97 24.96 7.16
CA ILE A 192 -5.97 24.62 5.72
C ILE A 192 -4.70 25.19 5.10
N ARG A 193 -3.91 24.34 4.43
CA ARG A 193 -2.67 24.74 3.76
C ARG A 193 -2.94 25.85 2.74
N GLN A 194 -2.02 26.81 2.65
CA GLN A 194 -2.08 27.86 1.65
C GLN A 194 -2.18 27.26 0.24
N GLY A 195 -3.09 27.80 -0.58
CA GLY A 195 -3.35 27.31 -1.93
C GLY A 195 -4.48 26.29 -2.00
N TRP A 196 -4.91 25.71 -0.89
CA TRP A 196 -6.01 24.73 -0.83
C TRP A 196 -7.31 25.35 -0.29
N PRO A 197 -8.50 24.80 -0.64
CA PRO A 197 -8.75 23.64 -1.50
C PRO A 197 -8.52 23.89 -3.00
N ARG A 198 -8.43 22.81 -3.79
CA ARG A 198 -8.20 22.87 -5.25
C ARG A 198 -9.46 22.65 -6.10
N LEU A 199 -9.34 23.08 -7.37
CA LEU A 199 -10.37 23.56 -8.28
C LEU A 199 -11.15 24.76 -7.75
N LYS A 200 -10.42 25.86 -7.55
CA LYS A 200 -10.98 27.18 -7.24
C LYS A 200 -11.36 27.92 -8.54
N ALA A 201 -12.04 29.06 -8.40
CA ALA A 201 -12.34 29.92 -9.54
C ALA A 201 -11.05 30.37 -10.25
N GLY A 202 -10.90 29.99 -11.52
CA GLY A 202 -9.71 30.28 -12.34
C GLY A 202 -8.85 29.06 -12.68
N ASP A 203 -9.05 27.91 -12.03
CA ASP A 203 -8.41 26.65 -12.43
C ASP A 203 -9.14 26.08 -13.67
N GLU A 204 -8.42 25.73 -14.75
CA GLU A 204 -9.02 25.25 -16.01
C GLU A 204 -9.30 23.74 -16.05
N SER A 205 -9.01 23.02 -14.96
CA SER A 205 -9.21 21.57 -14.86
C SER A 205 -10.66 21.12 -14.57
N SER A 206 -10.93 19.86 -14.91
CA SER A 206 -12.18 19.16 -14.63
C SER A 206 -12.01 18.20 -13.43
N ALA A 207 -12.88 18.34 -12.43
CA ALA A 207 -13.05 17.36 -11.36
C ALA A 207 -14.50 17.41 -10.85
N TRP A 208 -14.96 16.34 -10.20
CA TRP A 208 -16.33 16.25 -9.69
C TRP A 208 -16.47 15.30 -8.49
N GLY A 209 -15.99 15.68 -7.31
CA GLY A 209 -16.07 14.79 -6.14
C GLY A 209 -15.18 13.54 -6.25
N ILE A 210 -14.89 12.95 -5.10
CA ILE A 210 -13.98 11.80 -4.95
C ILE A 210 -14.74 10.69 -4.23
N TYR A 211 -15.04 9.59 -4.91
CA TYR A 211 -16.00 8.59 -4.43
C TYR A 211 -15.35 7.31 -3.88
N ASN A 212 -14.02 7.30 -3.77
CA ASN A 212 -13.20 6.25 -3.16
C ASN A 212 -11.87 6.84 -2.62
N ALA A 213 -10.92 6.01 -2.17
CA ALA A 213 -9.61 6.40 -1.66
C ALA A 213 -8.63 6.87 -2.77
N ASN A 214 -9.05 7.86 -3.56
CA ASN A 214 -8.46 8.17 -4.85
C ASN A 214 -7.06 8.79 -4.82
N ILE A 215 -6.73 9.52 -3.75
CA ILE A 215 -5.51 10.33 -3.67
C ILE A 215 -4.27 9.41 -3.69
N GLY A 216 -3.28 9.80 -4.49
CA GLY A 216 -1.94 9.22 -4.49
C GLY A 216 -0.88 10.31 -4.33
N LEU A 217 0.22 10.00 -3.65
CA LEU A 217 1.34 10.91 -3.42
C LEU A 217 2.65 10.33 -3.93
N GLY A 218 3.50 11.18 -4.49
CA GLY A 218 4.88 10.81 -4.81
C GLY A 218 5.59 11.86 -5.65
N ASP A 219 6.90 11.88 -5.55
CA ASP A 219 7.78 12.76 -6.32
C ASP A 219 7.72 12.40 -7.81
N LEU A 220 7.06 13.25 -8.60
CA LEU A 220 6.88 13.09 -10.04
C LEU A 220 7.86 13.93 -10.84
N ASP A 221 8.34 15.06 -10.30
CA ASP A 221 9.22 15.97 -11.03
C ASP A 221 10.69 15.95 -10.60
N GLY A 222 11.03 15.12 -9.61
CA GLY A 222 12.38 14.85 -9.14
C GLY A 222 12.93 15.90 -8.19
N ASP A 223 12.08 16.73 -7.57
CA ASP A 223 12.50 17.76 -6.63
C ASP A 223 12.66 17.25 -5.18
N GLY A 224 12.32 15.99 -4.93
CA GLY A 224 12.40 15.32 -3.63
C GLY A 224 11.18 15.54 -2.74
N LEU A 225 10.15 16.25 -3.21
CA LEU A 225 8.88 16.43 -2.52
C LEU A 225 7.76 15.70 -3.28
N PRO A 226 6.71 15.23 -2.58
CA PRO A 226 5.62 14.54 -3.25
C PRO A 226 4.62 15.49 -3.93
N GLU A 227 4.32 15.21 -5.20
CA GLU A 227 3.12 15.70 -5.87
C GLU A 227 1.87 14.94 -5.40
N ILE A 228 0.71 15.57 -5.59
CA ILE A 228 -0.61 15.02 -5.23
C ILE A 228 -1.40 14.72 -6.50
N VAL A 229 -1.69 13.44 -6.74
CA VAL A 229 -2.51 12.96 -7.86
C VAL A 229 -3.92 12.66 -7.38
N ILE A 230 -4.92 13.23 -8.06
CA ILE A 230 -6.32 13.26 -7.65
C ILE A 230 -7.24 12.84 -8.80
N PRO A 231 -7.48 11.54 -8.96
CA PRO A 231 -8.60 11.02 -9.73
C PRO A 231 -9.95 11.40 -9.09
N SER A 232 -10.96 11.70 -9.90
CA SER A 232 -12.28 12.15 -9.44
C SER A 232 -13.37 11.66 -10.39
N ASP A 233 -14.66 11.96 -10.15
CA ASP A 233 -15.79 11.57 -11.04
C ASP A 233 -15.82 12.35 -12.37
N THR A 234 -14.71 12.28 -13.09
CA THR A 234 -14.46 12.92 -14.37
C THR A 234 -13.65 11.98 -15.24
N ILE A 235 -13.56 12.34 -16.52
CA ILE A 235 -12.71 11.65 -17.49
C ILE A 235 -11.25 12.08 -17.42
N THR A 236 -10.90 12.93 -16.45
CA THR A 236 -9.59 13.54 -16.26
C THR A 236 -9.04 13.16 -14.88
N VAL A 237 -7.73 13.18 -14.74
CA VAL A 237 -7.02 13.04 -13.46
C VAL A 237 -6.30 14.36 -13.20
N SER A 238 -6.54 14.99 -12.06
CA SER A 238 -5.82 16.21 -11.69
C SER A 238 -4.52 15.86 -10.97
N ALA A 239 -3.49 16.66 -11.13
CA ALA A 239 -2.25 16.53 -10.36
C ALA A 239 -1.71 17.90 -9.99
N TYR A 240 -1.14 18.01 -8.79
CA TYR A 240 -0.72 19.27 -8.19
C TYR A 240 0.60 19.12 -7.44
N LYS A 241 1.41 20.19 -7.42
CA LYS A 241 2.47 20.38 -6.43
C LYS A 241 1.88 20.55 -5.03
N SER A 242 2.72 20.50 -4.01
CA SER A 242 2.35 20.70 -2.61
C SER A 242 1.62 22.03 -2.33
N ASP A 243 2.05 23.12 -2.97
CA ASP A 243 1.39 24.43 -2.92
C ASP A 243 0.05 24.49 -3.69
N GLY A 244 -0.29 23.40 -4.37
CA GLY A 244 -1.47 23.18 -5.19
C GLY A 244 -1.36 23.73 -6.61
N THR A 245 -0.21 24.20 -7.06
CA THR A 245 0.01 24.56 -8.47
C THR A 245 -0.25 23.33 -9.35
N GLN A 246 -1.02 23.48 -10.42
CA GLN A 246 -1.34 22.38 -11.33
C GLN A 246 -0.09 21.91 -12.08
N LEU A 247 0.10 20.59 -12.18
CA LEU A 247 1.16 20.03 -13.02
C LEU A 247 0.84 20.23 -14.50
N SER A 248 1.86 20.61 -15.26
CA SER A 248 1.77 20.81 -16.70
C SER A 248 1.76 19.49 -17.47
N THR A 249 1.30 19.57 -18.72
CA THR A 249 1.20 18.43 -19.63
C THR A 249 2.29 18.45 -20.71
N ASN A 250 2.49 17.29 -21.33
CA ASN A 250 3.37 17.11 -22.48
C ASN A 250 2.89 17.98 -23.66
N PRO A 251 3.82 18.58 -24.45
CA PRO A 251 3.49 19.40 -25.61
C PRO A 251 2.60 18.74 -26.68
N MET A 252 2.48 17.41 -26.68
CA MET A 252 1.55 16.69 -27.56
C MET A 252 0.07 17.06 -27.33
N TYR A 253 -0.26 17.59 -26.15
CA TYR A 253 -1.60 18.03 -25.79
C TYR A 253 -1.87 19.49 -26.15
N HIS A 254 -0.85 20.20 -26.65
CA HIS A 254 -0.92 21.64 -26.90
C HIS A 254 -1.25 21.98 -28.36
N GLY A 255 -1.66 23.23 -28.60
CA GLY A 255 -1.89 23.78 -29.94
C GLY A 255 -3.19 23.32 -30.60
N ASN A 256 -4.12 22.76 -29.81
CA ASN A 256 -5.45 22.37 -30.25
C ASN A 256 -6.42 23.56 -30.09
N PRO A 257 -6.90 24.21 -31.17
CA PRO A 257 -7.72 25.40 -31.05
C PRO A 257 -9.01 25.14 -30.25
N GLY A 258 -9.15 25.83 -29.11
CA GLY A 258 -10.31 25.69 -28.19
C GLY A 258 -10.23 24.50 -27.23
N HIS A 259 -9.15 23.72 -27.27
CA HIS A 259 -8.91 22.54 -26.43
C HIS A 259 -7.40 22.42 -26.10
N ASP A 260 -6.73 23.55 -25.88
CA ASP A 260 -5.37 23.53 -25.34
C ASP A 260 -5.47 22.98 -23.92
N MET A 261 -4.68 21.96 -23.59
CA MET A 261 -4.78 21.25 -22.31
C MET A 261 -3.45 21.38 -21.59
N ASP A 262 -3.23 22.51 -20.92
CA ASP A 262 -1.96 22.87 -20.30
C ASP A 262 -1.72 22.13 -18.98
N ALA A 263 -2.79 21.71 -18.29
CA ALA A 263 -2.74 21.01 -17.02
C ALA A 263 -3.29 19.57 -17.08
N TRP A 264 -2.78 18.70 -16.19
CA TRP A 264 -3.19 17.30 -16.06
C TRP A 264 -4.71 17.10 -16.06
N GLY A 265 -5.42 17.91 -15.28
CA GLY A 265 -6.87 17.83 -15.10
C GLY A 265 -7.69 18.31 -16.30
N GLU A 266 -7.06 18.68 -17.41
CA GLU A 266 -7.72 19.05 -18.66
C GLU A 266 -7.69 17.92 -19.69
N VAL A 267 -6.76 16.95 -19.56
CA VAL A 267 -6.56 15.87 -20.54
C VAL A 267 -7.54 14.71 -20.31
N PRO A 268 -8.52 14.49 -21.21
CA PRO A 268 -9.50 13.43 -21.05
C PRO A 268 -8.93 12.06 -21.42
N ALA A 269 -9.06 11.09 -20.53
CA ALA A 269 -8.61 9.71 -20.72
C ALA A 269 -9.57 8.92 -21.63
N TYR A 270 -9.44 9.12 -22.94
CA TYR A 270 -10.05 8.24 -23.93
C TYR A 270 -9.32 6.90 -23.99
N VAL A 271 -9.95 5.82 -24.47
CA VAL A 271 -9.18 4.60 -24.78
C VAL A 271 -8.25 4.85 -25.98
N ASP A 272 -8.77 5.58 -26.99
CA ASP A 272 -8.04 6.02 -28.16
C ASP A 272 -7.18 7.25 -27.86
N LEU A 273 -5.85 7.12 -28.03
CA LEU A 273 -4.91 8.20 -27.78
C LEU A 273 -5.10 9.39 -28.74
N GLU A 274 -5.62 9.19 -29.95
CA GLU A 274 -5.87 10.31 -30.86
C GLU A 274 -6.97 11.24 -30.31
N TYR A 275 -8.02 10.66 -29.74
CA TYR A 275 -9.09 11.43 -29.11
C TYR A 275 -8.64 12.11 -27.81
N GLU A 276 -7.79 11.43 -27.03
CA GLU A 276 -7.16 12.00 -25.84
C GLU A 276 -6.25 13.17 -26.20
N ALA A 277 -5.34 13.01 -27.16
CA ALA A 277 -4.40 14.05 -27.60
C ALA A 277 -5.11 15.28 -28.18
N ARG A 278 -6.25 15.06 -28.85
CA ARG A 278 -7.10 16.13 -29.40
C ARG A 278 -8.02 16.79 -28.36
N GLY A 279 -8.24 16.13 -27.21
CA GLY A 279 -9.14 16.60 -26.16
C GLY A 279 -10.63 16.27 -26.37
N TRP A 280 -11.00 15.58 -27.46
CA TRP A 280 -12.39 15.17 -27.71
C TRP A 280 -12.52 13.97 -28.67
N GLY A 281 -13.53 13.15 -28.41
CA GLY A 281 -13.94 12.01 -29.23
C GLY A 281 -15.39 12.12 -29.73
N PRO A 282 -15.81 11.32 -30.72
CA PRO A 282 -17.11 11.43 -31.40
C PRO A 282 -18.27 10.82 -30.58
N CYS A 283 -18.39 11.18 -29.30
CA CYS A 283 -19.40 10.63 -28.37
C CYS A 283 -20.86 10.81 -28.84
N TYR A 284 -21.15 11.68 -29.81
CA TYR A 284 -22.51 11.89 -30.33
C TYR A 284 -22.75 11.25 -31.70
N ASP A 285 -21.68 10.82 -32.37
CA ASP A 285 -21.72 10.35 -33.76
C ASP A 285 -21.44 8.86 -33.88
N GLY A 286 -20.85 8.23 -32.85
CA GLY A 286 -20.54 6.81 -32.86
C GLY A 286 -19.90 6.30 -31.57
N PHE A 287 -19.73 4.98 -31.52
CA PHE A 287 -19.08 4.30 -30.38
C PHE A 287 -17.77 4.99 -30.01
N THR A 288 -17.66 5.39 -28.75
CA THR A 288 -16.47 6.06 -28.23
C THR A 288 -16.26 5.62 -26.79
N ALA A 289 -15.12 5.01 -26.51
CA ALA A 289 -14.77 4.51 -25.18
C ALA A 289 -13.87 5.52 -24.45
N ARG A 290 -14.23 5.88 -23.21
CA ARG A 290 -13.43 6.74 -22.33
C ARG A 290 -13.58 6.32 -20.87
N ALA A 291 -12.53 6.54 -20.08
CA ALA A 291 -12.50 6.22 -18.67
C ALA A 291 -13.15 7.33 -17.83
N ASN A 292 -13.77 6.94 -16.73
CA ASN A 292 -14.09 7.78 -15.58
C ASN A 292 -13.29 7.26 -14.36
N PHE A 293 -12.89 8.16 -13.46
CA PHE A 293 -12.05 7.83 -12.31
C PHE A 293 -12.71 8.09 -10.95
N ALA A 294 -14.04 8.10 -10.86
CA ALA A 294 -14.78 8.31 -9.61
C ALA A 294 -14.31 7.40 -8.47
N GLN A 295 -14.01 6.15 -8.81
CA GLN A 295 -13.57 5.09 -7.91
C GLN A 295 -12.18 4.54 -8.22
N GLY A 296 -11.43 5.18 -9.12
CA GLY A 296 -10.15 4.69 -9.63
C GLY A 296 -8.96 5.40 -8.99
N PRO A 297 -8.42 4.91 -7.86
CA PRO A 297 -7.38 5.61 -7.14
C PRO A 297 -6.02 5.55 -7.87
N ALA A 298 -5.14 6.51 -7.55
CA ALA A 298 -3.83 6.66 -8.18
C ALA A 298 -2.71 6.07 -7.34
N ASN A 299 -1.79 5.36 -7.97
CA ASN A 299 -0.50 5.04 -7.39
C ASN A 299 0.60 5.88 -8.05
N VAL A 300 1.62 6.27 -7.28
CA VAL A 300 2.82 6.96 -7.80
C VAL A 300 4.05 6.11 -7.49
N VAL A 301 4.54 5.39 -8.50
CA VAL A 301 5.43 4.24 -8.35
C VAL A 301 6.35 4.10 -9.56
N ASP A 302 7.56 3.58 -9.33
CA ASP A 302 8.50 3.24 -10.41
C ASP A 302 8.10 1.89 -11.01
N MET A 303 7.61 1.92 -12.26
CA MET A 303 7.06 0.72 -12.92
C MET A 303 8.12 -0.21 -13.50
N ASN A 304 9.23 0.36 -13.96
CA ASN A 304 10.26 -0.34 -14.73
C ASN A 304 11.60 -0.47 -13.99
N GLY A 305 11.69 0.02 -12.76
CA GLY A 305 12.85 -0.10 -11.89
C GLY A 305 13.99 0.85 -12.27
N ASP A 306 13.68 1.99 -12.89
CA ASP A 306 14.70 2.94 -13.37
C ASP A 306 14.90 4.18 -12.46
N GLY A 307 14.15 4.25 -11.36
CA GLY A 307 14.17 5.33 -10.39
C GLY A 307 13.27 6.51 -10.71
N VAL A 308 12.59 6.52 -11.87
CA VAL A 308 11.56 7.52 -12.22
C VAL A 308 10.19 6.94 -11.89
N LYS A 309 9.32 7.74 -11.27
CA LYS A 309 7.98 7.30 -10.91
C LYS A 309 6.98 7.65 -12.01
N GLU A 310 6.07 6.71 -12.25
CA GLU A 310 4.87 6.86 -13.06
C GLU A 310 3.62 6.91 -12.20
N VAL A 311 2.52 7.35 -12.81
CA VAL A 311 1.19 7.33 -12.23
C VAL A 311 0.40 6.16 -12.80
N VAL A 312 -0.06 5.26 -11.93
CA VAL A 312 -0.97 4.16 -12.28
C VAL A 312 -2.37 4.47 -11.77
N VAL A 313 -3.38 4.41 -12.64
CA VAL A 313 -4.80 4.55 -12.26
C VAL A 313 -5.64 3.50 -12.96
N VAL A 314 -6.72 3.04 -12.33
CA VAL A 314 -7.70 2.15 -12.97
C VAL A 314 -8.95 2.92 -13.34
N GLY A 315 -9.23 3.04 -14.63
CA GLY A 315 -10.39 3.73 -15.14
C GLY A 315 -11.59 2.79 -15.33
N TYR A 316 -12.79 3.25 -14.99
CA TYR A 316 -14.01 2.59 -15.44
C TYR A 316 -14.35 3.10 -16.84
N VAL A 317 -14.22 2.25 -17.85
CA VAL A 317 -14.44 2.62 -19.24
C VAL A 317 -15.92 2.53 -19.58
N HIS A 318 -16.44 3.57 -20.24
CA HIS A 318 -17.83 3.65 -20.69
C HIS A 318 -17.90 3.99 -22.17
N ASN A 319 -18.95 3.51 -22.85
CA ASN A 319 -19.36 4.03 -24.14
C ASN A 319 -20.13 5.33 -23.95
N CYS A 320 -19.53 6.47 -24.33
CA CYS A 320 -20.16 7.77 -24.17
C CYS A 320 -21.25 8.09 -25.23
N ASN A 321 -21.52 7.18 -26.17
CA ASN A 321 -22.54 7.35 -27.22
C ASN A 321 -23.92 6.80 -26.85
N THR A 322 -24.13 6.43 -25.60
CA THR A 322 -25.43 5.99 -25.09
C THR A 322 -25.93 6.95 -24.01
N ASP A 323 -27.23 6.93 -23.73
CA ASP A 323 -27.84 7.70 -22.64
C ASP A 323 -28.77 6.79 -21.80
N PRO A 324 -28.42 6.45 -20.55
CA PRO A 324 -27.15 6.76 -19.88
C PRO A 324 -25.94 6.08 -20.54
N TYR A 325 -24.72 6.49 -20.18
CA TYR A 325 -23.49 5.84 -20.65
C TYR A 325 -23.50 4.34 -20.28
N THR A 326 -23.08 3.51 -21.23
CA THR A 326 -22.96 2.07 -21.00
C THR A 326 -21.58 1.76 -20.43
N ASN A 327 -21.55 1.24 -19.21
CA ASN A 327 -20.34 0.72 -18.57
C ASN A 327 -19.80 -0.48 -19.35
N LEU A 328 -18.51 -0.48 -19.64
CA LEU A 328 -17.86 -1.50 -20.47
C LEU A 328 -16.93 -2.40 -19.64
N TYR A 329 -15.92 -1.84 -18.97
CA TYR A 329 -14.92 -2.60 -18.22
C TYR A 329 -13.99 -1.69 -17.39
N ASN A 330 -13.31 -2.23 -16.38
CA ASN A 330 -12.22 -1.56 -15.65
C ASN A 330 -10.85 -1.88 -16.29
N THR A 331 -9.99 -0.88 -16.51
CA THR A 331 -8.66 -1.09 -17.11
C THR A 331 -7.60 -0.13 -16.55
N PRO A 332 -6.33 -0.56 -16.40
CA PRO A 332 -5.25 0.31 -15.95
C PRO A 332 -4.75 1.26 -17.04
N PHE A 333 -4.31 2.43 -16.60
CA PHE A 333 -3.53 3.40 -17.36
C PHE A 333 -2.22 3.64 -16.63
N ILE A 334 -1.14 3.88 -17.38
CA ILE A 334 0.14 4.32 -16.85
C ILE A 334 0.52 5.64 -17.53
N PHE A 335 0.75 6.68 -16.73
CA PHE A 335 1.14 8.00 -17.19
C PHE A 335 2.54 8.36 -16.68
N ASN A 336 3.33 9.00 -17.53
CA ASN A 336 4.55 9.67 -17.09
C ASN A 336 4.20 10.96 -16.33
N ALA A 337 5.16 11.56 -15.62
CA ALA A 337 5.01 12.82 -14.88
C ALA A 337 4.45 14.00 -15.73
N ASP A 338 4.69 14.00 -17.03
CA ASP A 338 4.18 15.01 -17.97
C ASP A 338 2.79 14.66 -18.55
N ARG A 339 2.04 13.75 -17.92
CA ARG A 339 0.70 13.27 -18.32
C ARG A 339 0.67 12.40 -19.59
N SER A 340 1.76 12.29 -20.35
CA SER A 340 1.80 11.40 -21.52
C SER A 340 1.71 9.93 -21.11
N ARG A 341 1.25 9.05 -22.00
CA ARG A 341 1.18 7.61 -21.70
C ARG A 341 2.58 6.99 -21.67
N PHE A 342 2.81 6.09 -20.71
CA PHE A 342 4.09 5.41 -20.54
C PHE A 342 4.52 4.70 -21.83
N ASN A 343 5.77 4.92 -22.25
CA ASN A 343 6.35 4.32 -23.45
C ASN A 343 7.87 4.30 -23.35
N LYS A 344 8.38 3.43 -22.50
CA LYS A 344 9.80 3.35 -22.12
C LYS A 344 10.24 1.89 -22.01
N ASP A 345 11.53 1.63 -22.14
CA ASP A 345 12.16 0.30 -21.97
C ASP A 345 11.55 -0.86 -22.76
N GLY A 346 11.00 -0.55 -23.94
CA GLY A 346 10.38 -1.53 -24.83
C GLY A 346 8.92 -1.84 -24.50
N PHE A 347 8.36 -1.22 -23.46
CA PHE A 347 6.96 -1.30 -23.10
C PHE A 347 6.20 -0.09 -23.63
N ASN A 348 5.03 -0.35 -24.20
CA ASN A 348 4.24 0.70 -24.84
C ASN A 348 2.80 0.67 -24.31
N TRP A 349 2.47 1.67 -23.49
CA TRP A 349 1.13 1.91 -22.94
C TRP A 349 0.40 3.05 -23.64
N THR A 350 0.88 3.53 -24.80
CA THR A 350 0.07 4.39 -25.67
C THR A 350 -1.22 3.70 -26.11
N THR A 351 -1.20 2.36 -26.15
CA THR A 351 -2.38 1.49 -26.20
C THR A 351 -2.48 0.70 -24.90
N ILE A 352 -3.64 0.75 -24.26
CA ILE A 352 -3.93 0.09 -22.98
C ILE A 352 -4.64 -1.26 -23.20
N PRO A 353 -4.72 -2.14 -22.18
CA PRO A 353 -5.61 -3.28 -22.21
C PRO A 353 -7.08 -2.84 -22.42
N ILE A 354 -7.81 -3.57 -23.26
CA ILE A 354 -9.22 -3.30 -23.57
C ILE A 354 -10.05 -4.57 -23.45
N ASN A 355 -11.35 -4.43 -23.23
CA ASN A 355 -12.29 -5.55 -23.08
C ASN A 355 -11.87 -6.52 -21.97
N THR A 356 -11.36 -5.98 -20.87
CA THR A 356 -10.86 -6.75 -19.72
C THR A 356 -11.98 -7.55 -19.05
N GLY A 357 -13.22 -7.04 -19.03
CA GLY A 357 -14.41 -7.79 -18.61
C GLY A 357 -15.63 -6.90 -18.39
N ALA A 358 -16.82 -7.37 -18.79
CA ALA A 358 -18.06 -6.65 -18.57
C ALA A 358 -18.53 -6.74 -17.10
N PRO A 359 -19.11 -5.68 -16.53
CA PRO A 359 -19.56 -5.69 -15.14
C PRO A 359 -20.66 -6.72 -14.89
N LEU A 360 -20.59 -7.42 -13.75
CA LEU A 360 -21.64 -8.31 -13.28
C LEU A 360 -22.86 -7.54 -12.78
N SER A 361 -22.62 -6.49 -11.98
CA SER A 361 -23.65 -5.61 -11.45
C SER A 361 -23.04 -4.30 -10.95
N ASP A 362 -23.67 -3.19 -11.30
CA ASP A 362 -23.39 -1.85 -10.74
C ASP A 362 -24.46 -1.42 -9.73
N ASP A 363 -25.42 -2.28 -9.42
CA ASP A 363 -26.49 -1.97 -8.46
C ASP A 363 -26.05 -2.30 -7.04
N TYR A 364 -25.70 -1.25 -6.27
CA TYR A 364 -25.30 -1.39 -4.87
C TYR A 364 -26.38 -2.03 -3.99
N ASN A 365 -27.65 -2.07 -4.41
CA ASN A 365 -28.71 -2.78 -3.69
C ASN A 365 -28.63 -4.30 -3.86
N VAL A 366 -27.98 -4.79 -4.92
CA VAL A 366 -27.75 -6.21 -5.20
C VAL A 366 -26.46 -6.67 -4.52
N ILE A 367 -25.35 -5.96 -4.74
CA ILE A 367 -24.04 -6.26 -4.17
C ILE A 367 -23.28 -4.95 -3.96
N GLU A 368 -22.58 -4.78 -2.84
CA GLU A 368 -21.78 -3.56 -2.61
C GLU A 368 -20.74 -3.35 -3.70
N SER A 369 -20.47 -2.08 -4.05
CA SER A 369 -19.66 -1.69 -5.20
C SER A 369 -18.18 -2.06 -5.02
N VAL A 370 -17.62 -2.82 -5.96
CA VAL A 370 -16.16 -3.02 -5.99
C VAL A 370 -15.42 -1.70 -6.23
N GLN A 371 -14.29 -1.54 -5.54
CA GLN A 371 -13.40 -0.40 -5.71
C GLN A 371 -12.13 -0.90 -6.41
N PRO A 372 -11.83 -0.48 -7.65
CA PRO A 372 -10.68 -0.97 -8.41
C PRO A 372 -9.36 -0.36 -7.94
N ASN A 373 -9.02 -0.55 -6.67
CA ASN A 373 -7.78 -0.05 -6.09
C ASN A 373 -6.60 -0.82 -6.68
N PRO A 374 -5.66 -0.17 -7.40
CA PRO A 374 -4.50 -0.84 -7.93
C PRO A 374 -3.47 -1.08 -6.81
N VAL A 375 -2.84 -2.24 -6.89
CA VAL A 375 -1.59 -2.58 -6.19
C VAL A 375 -0.51 -2.74 -7.23
N THR A 376 0.66 -2.16 -6.98
CA THR A 376 1.72 -2.06 -7.98
C THR A 376 3.06 -2.49 -7.42
N VAL A 377 3.41 -3.76 -7.64
CA VAL A 377 4.56 -4.41 -7.01
C VAL A 377 5.21 -5.41 -7.96
N ASP A 378 6.50 -5.67 -7.76
CA ASP A 378 7.22 -6.74 -8.44
C ASP A 378 6.84 -8.10 -7.82
N LEU A 379 5.99 -8.86 -8.53
CA LEU A 379 5.47 -10.15 -8.06
C LEU A 379 6.41 -11.31 -8.36
N ASP A 380 7.26 -11.21 -9.38
CA ASP A 380 8.10 -12.31 -9.87
C ASP A 380 9.61 -12.08 -9.69
N GLY A 381 9.99 -10.97 -9.09
CA GLY A 381 11.37 -10.63 -8.74
C GLY A 381 12.21 -10.17 -9.93
N ASP A 382 11.59 -9.76 -11.04
CA ASP A 382 12.30 -9.32 -12.25
C ASP A 382 12.73 -7.84 -12.22
N GLY A 383 12.34 -7.11 -11.16
CA GLY A 383 12.62 -5.70 -10.95
C GLY A 383 11.60 -4.75 -11.57
N ARG A 384 10.48 -5.25 -12.10
CA ARG A 384 9.41 -4.45 -12.70
C ARG A 384 8.11 -4.72 -11.95
N ALA A 385 7.25 -3.71 -11.88
CA ALA A 385 6.00 -3.86 -11.17
C ALA A 385 4.88 -4.41 -12.07
N GLU A 386 4.14 -5.37 -11.54
CA GLU A 386 2.83 -5.79 -12.02
C GLU A 386 1.73 -4.89 -11.45
N ILE A 387 0.58 -4.84 -12.14
CA ILE A 387 -0.60 -4.08 -11.72
C ILE A 387 -1.74 -5.04 -11.39
N LEU A 388 -2.04 -5.16 -10.10
CA LEU A 388 -3.15 -5.94 -9.55
C LEU A 388 -4.35 -5.04 -9.26
N TYR A 389 -5.58 -5.45 -9.59
CA TYR A 389 -6.79 -4.74 -9.13
C TYR A 389 -8.05 -5.62 -9.17
N PRO A 390 -8.98 -5.46 -8.20
CA PRO A 390 -10.30 -6.08 -8.27
C PRO A 390 -11.19 -5.32 -9.26
N SER A 391 -12.11 -6.02 -9.94
CA SER A 391 -12.91 -5.46 -11.03
C SER A 391 -14.39 -5.79 -10.91
N SER A 392 -15.21 -4.94 -11.55
CA SER A 392 -16.69 -5.03 -11.59
C SER A 392 -17.21 -6.28 -12.28
N ASP A 393 -16.35 -7.04 -12.95
CA ASP A 393 -16.65 -8.31 -13.60
C ASP A 393 -16.49 -9.54 -12.68
N GLY A 394 -16.20 -9.33 -11.40
CA GLY A 394 -16.05 -10.41 -10.42
C GLY A 394 -14.69 -11.10 -10.46
N ARG A 395 -13.67 -10.43 -10.98
CA ARG A 395 -12.29 -10.95 -11.08
C ARG A 395 -11.27 -10.02 -10.45
N MET A 396 -10.16 -10.61 -10.01
CA MET A 396 -8.90 -9.94 -9.71
C MET A 396 -8.01 -10.03 -10.95
N HIS A 397 -7.62 -8.88 -11.49
CA HIS A 397 -6.73 -8.78 -12.64
C HIS A 397 -5.28 -8.61 -12.19
N CYS A 398 -4.34 -9.07 -13.02
CA CYS A 398 -2.90 -8.85 -12.83
C CYS A 398 -2.22 -8.67 -14.18
N PHE A 399 -1.79 -7.45 -14.49
CA PHE A 399 -1.08 -7.13 -15.73
C PHE A 399 0.41 -6.94 -15.49
N TRP A 400 1.23 -7.67 -16.26
CA TRP A 400 2.64 -7.35 -16.42
C TRP A 400 2.80 -6.10 -17.29
N LEU A 401 3.98 -5.48 -17.24
CA LEU A 401 4.26 -4.24 -17.98
C LEU A 401 4.16 -4.42 -19.51
N ASP A 402 4.21 -5.67 -20.02
CA ASP A 402 3.92 -6.03 -21.42
C ASP A 402 2.43 -6.08 -21.78
N LYS A 403 1.54 -5.75 -20.83
CA LYS A 403 0.07 -5.76 -20.92
C LYS A 403 -0.56 -7.15 -21.00
N THR A 404 0.20 -8.20 -20.67
CA THR A 404 -0.34 -9.57 -20.57
C THR A 404 -0.73 -9.91 -19.15
N GLU A 405 -1.74 -10.75 -19.02
CA GLU A 405 -2.03 -11.50 -17.79
C GLU A 405 -1.42 -12.90 -17.94
N ARG A 406 -0.77 -13.42 -16.91
CA ARG A 406 -0.02 -14.69 -16.96
C ARG A 406 -0.64 -15.73 -16.03
N GLY A 407 -0.34 -17.01 -16.26
CA GLY A 407 -0.83 -18.10 -15.41
C GLY A 407 -2.36 -18.20 -15.39
N ASN A 408 -2.94 -18.06 -14.20
CA ASN A 408 -4.37 -18.10 -13.93
C ASN A 408 -4.98 -16.70 -13.74
N TRP A 409 -4.23 -15.64 -14.06
CA TRP A 409 -4.76 -14.29 -14.17
C TRP A 409 -5.58 -14.11 -15.47
N PRO A 410 -6.74 -13.43 -15.42
CA PRO A 410 -7.39 -12.90 -14.22
C PRO A 410 -8.06 -14.01 -13.40
N TYR A 411 -7.96 -13.92 -12.07
CA TYR A 411 -8.56 -14.89 -11.16
C TYR A 411 -10.03 -14.52 -10.87
N SER A 412 -10.94 -15.49 -10.94
CA SER A 412 -12.38 -15.27 -10.73
C SER A 412 -12.80 -15.58 -9.30
N VAL A 413 -13.25 -14.55 -8.57
CA VAL A 413 -13.97 -14.75 -7.28
C VAL A 413 -15.44 -15.10 -7.53
N TYR A 414 -16.02 -14.62 -8.63
CA TYR A 414 -17.36 -15.01 -8.99
C TYR A 414 -17.40 -16.43 -9.57
N ASN A 415 -18.21 -17.29 -8.97
CA ASN A 415 -18.46 -18.64 -9.45
C ASN A 415 -19.96 -18.83 -9.71
N LEU A 416 -20.32 -19.04 -10.98
CA LEU A 416 -21.71 -19.23 -11.42
C LEU A 416 -22.43 -20.38 -10.68
N VAL A 417 -21.69 -21.40 -10.22
CA VAL A 417 -22.26 -22.54 -9.49
C VAL A 417 -22.72 -22.15 -8.08
N GLU A 418 -22.15 -21.10 -7.47
CA GLU A 418 -22.62 -20.57 -6.18
C GLU A 418 -24.01 -19.92 -6.32
N GLY A 419 -24.36 -19.44 -7.52
CA GLY A 419 -25.68 -18.87 -7.81
C GLY A 419 -25.91 -17.44 -7.29
N PHE A 420 -24.86 -16.77 -6.83
CA PHE A 420 -24.88 -15.37 -6.38
C PHE A 420 -23.58 -14.65 -6.77
N TYR A 421 -23.62 -13.32 -6.88
CA TYR A 421 -22.44 -12.51 -7.22
C TYR A 421 -21.42 -12.42 -6.07
N ARG A 422 -20.14 -12.26 -6.43
CA ARG A 422 -19.04 -12.04 -5.51
C ARG A 422 -18.08 -11.00 -6.09
N PHE A 423 -17.61 -10.10 -5.23
CA PHE A 423 -16.54 -9.14 -5.53
C PHE A 423 -15.41 -9.28 -4.51
N ALA A 424 -14.26 -8.67 -4.82
CA ALA A 424 -13.02 -8.77 -4.07
C ALA A 424 -12.57 -7.40 -3.54
N SER A 425 -11.90 -7.41 -2.38
CA SER A 425 -11.23 -6.26 -1.82
C SER A 425 -9.98 -5.92 -2.64
N GLU A 426 -9.40 -4.75 -2.37
CA GLU A 426 -7.98 -4.51 -2.69
C GLU A 426 -7.10 -5.64 -2.11
N PRO A 427 -6.11 -6.14 -2.84
CA PRO A 427 -5.18 -7.13 -2.31
C PRO A 427 -4.05 -6.51 -1.48
N VAL A 428 -3.40 -7.35 -0.69
CA VAL A 428 -2.08 -7.12 -0.10
C VAL A 428 -1.13 -8.18 -0.64
N VAL A 429 0.15 -7.87 -0.70
CA VAL A 429 1.16 -8.71 -1.36
C VAL A 429 2.35 -8.92 -0.45
N ALA A 430 2.74 -10.19 -0.28
CA ALA A 430 3.93 -10.58 0.44
C ALA A 430 4.49 -11.88 -0.15
N ASP A 431 5.81 -11.96 -0.25
CA ASP A 431 6.55 -13.20 -0.49
C ASP A 431 6.58 -13.98 0.82
N LEU A 432 5.57 -14.84 1.05
CA LEU A 432 5.25 -15.45 2.34
C LEU A 432 6.24 -16.55 2.72
N ASP A 433 6.76 -17.27 1.73
CA ASP A 433 7.76 -18.33 1.91
C ASP A 433 9.20 -17.87 1.56
N ASN A 434 9.35 -16.63 1.10
CA ASN A 434 10.62 -15.99 0.77
C ASN A 434 11.38 -16.70 -0.36
N ASP A 435 10.65 -17.16 -1.38
CA ASP A 435 11.19 -17.84 -2.56
C ASP A 435 11.58 -16.87 -3.70
N GLY A 436 11.17 -15.60 -3.61
CA GLY A 436 11.40 -14.57 -4.61
C GLY A 436 10.18 -14.22 -5.46
N HIS A 437 9.09 -14.98 -5.36
CA HIS A 437 7.79 -14.70 -5.95
C HIS A 437 6.78 -14.39 -4.85
N ALA A 438 5.91 -13.43 -5.06
CA ALA A 438 5.03 -12.95 -4.01
C ALA A 438 3.60 -13.49 -4.12
N GLU A 439 3.05 -13.92 -2.98
CA GLU A 439 1.65 -14.29 -2.84
C GLU A 439 0.75 -13.05 -2.78
N VAL A 440 -0.46 -13.23 -3.32
CA VAL A 440 -1.52 -12.21 -3.34
C VAL A 440 -2.62 -12.62 -2.37
N ILE A 441 -2.89 -11.77 -1.37
CA ILE A 441 -3.85 -12.03 -0.30
C ILE A 441 -4.96 -10.99 -0.37
N PHE A 442 -6.22 -11.43 -0.38
CA PHE A 442 -7.37 -10.52 -0.39
C PHE A 442 -8.61 -11.20 0.19
N ALA A 443 -9.62 -10.40 0.47
CA ALA A 443 -10.92 -10.89 0.90
C ALA A 443 -11.98 -10.70 -0.19
N SER A 444 -13.10 -11.39 -0.06
CA SER A 444 -14.28 -11.20 -0.90
C SER A 444 -15.54 -10.94 -0.08
N TRP A 445 -16.62 -10.55 -0.75
CA TRP A 445 -17.96 -10.45 -0.16
C TRP A 445 -19.04 -10.97 -1.10
N ALA A 446 -20.09 -11.53 -0.50
CA ALA A 446 -21.20 -12.11 -1.24
C ALA A 446 -22.30 -11.08 -1.51
N GLN A 447 -23.11 -11.35 -2.54
CA GLN A 447 -24.34 -10.64 -2.86
C GLN A 447 -25.28 -10.54 -1.64
N LYS A 448 -25.98 -9.40 -1.51
CA LYS A 448 -26.99 -9.18 -0.46
C LYS A 448 -28.14 -10.19 -0.60
N GLY A 449 -28.65 -10.71 0.52
CA GLY A 449 -29.72 -11.72 0.51
C GLY A 449 -29.29 -13.16 0.16
N SER A 450 -28.00 -13.41 -0.09
CA SER A 450 -27.50 -14.75 -0.45
C SER A 450 -27.45 -15.73 0.73
N ASN A 451 -27.49 -15.23 1.98
CA ASN A 451 -27.14 -15.94 3.21
C ASN A 451 -25.73 -16.55 3.17
N ALA A 452 -24.85 -16.02 2.32
CA ALA A 452 -23.47 -16.43 2.18
C ALA A 452 -22.51 -15.41 2.79
N THR A 453 -21.26 -15.85 2.98
CA THR A 453 -20.17 -15.03 3.49
C THR A 453 -19.07 -14.86 2.42
N GLY A 454 -18.21 -13.89 2.67
CA GLY A 454 -16.96 -13.69 1.94
C GLY A 454 -15.95 -14.80 2.19
N LYS A 455 -14.82 -14.75 1.50
CA LYS A 455 -13.69 -15.67 1.70
C LYS A 455 -12.39 -14.90 1.81
N LEU A 456 -11.43 -15.45 2.54
CA LEU A 456 -10.02 -15.07 2.47
C LEU A 456 -9.37 -15.92 1.36
N HIS A 457 -8.72 -15.25 0.41
CA HIS A 457 -8.03 -15.86 -0.71
C HIS A 457 -6.52 -15.61 -0.56
N ILE A 458 -5.71 -16.65 -0.77
CA ILE A 458 -4.26 -16.58 -0.90
C ILE A 458 -3.90 -17.28 -2.20
N LEU A 459 -3.36 -16.51 -3.14
CA LEU A 459 -2.94 -16.99 -4.45
C LEU A 459 -1.42 -16.88 -4.58
N ASP A 460 -0.80 -17.74 -5.39
CA ASP A 460 0.58 -17.53 -5.81
C ASP A 460 0.70 -16.34 -6.78
N TYR A 461 1.93 -15.95 -7.11
CA TYR A 461 2.24 -14.88 -8.04
C TYR A 461 1.64 -15.04 -9.44
N MET A 462 1.29 -16.28 -9.84
CA MET A 462 0.65 -16.63 -11.11
C MET A 462 -0.87 -16.79 -11.00
N GLY A 463 -1.48 -16.44 -9.86
CA GLY A 463 -2.92 -16.45 -9.64
C GLY A 463 -3.51 -17.84 -9.36
N TYR A 464 -2.69 -18.85 -9.09
CA TYR A 464 -3.17 -20.16 -8.66
C TYR A 464 -3.52 -20.12 -7.17
N VAL A 465 -4.66 -20.72 -6.82
CA VAL A 465 -5.14 -20.75 -5.43
C VAL A 465 -4.24 -21.65 -4.60
N LEU A 466 -3.60 -21.06 -3.59
CA LEU A 466 -2.93 -21.78 -2.51
C LEU A 466 -3.94 -22.13 -1.42
N HIS A 467 -4.69 -21.12 -0.96
CA HIS A 467 -5.73 -21.29 0.05
C HIS A 467 -6.96 -20.43 -0.23
N GLU A 468 -8.12 -20.98 0.12
CA GLU A 468 -9.39 -20.26 0.15
C GLU A 468 -10.15 -20.72 1.40
N VAL A 469 -10.51 -19.78 2.27
CA VAL A 469 -11.20 -20.07 3.54
C VAL A 469 -12.40 -19.15 3.70
N ASP A 470 -13.55 -19.71 4.10
CA ASP A 470 -14.75 -18.91 4.38
C ASP A 470 -14.51 -17.94 5.54
N LEU A 471 -14.87 -16.67 5.35
CA LEU A 471 -14.90 -15.69 6.44
C LEU A 471 -16.06 -16.00 7.39
N PRO A 472 -16.01 -15.56 8.66
CA PRO A 472 -17.10 -15.77 9.59
C PRO A 472 -18.45 -15.32 9.02
N TYR A 473 -19.51 -16.08 9.30
CA TYR A 473 -20.86 -15.62 8.97
C TYR A 473 -21.22 -14.34 9.72
N ALA A 474 -22.15 -13.57 9.16
CA ALA A 474 -22.63 -12.33 9.76
C ALA A 474 -23.10 -12.54 11.20
N PHE A 475 -22.62 -11.70 12.11
CA PHE A 475 -23.04 -11.68 13.49
C PHE A 475 -24.42 -10.99 13.61
N GLY A 476 -25.35 -11.62 14.33
CA GLY A 476 -26.70 -11.07 14.53
C GLY A 476 -27.72 -11.41 13.43
N GLY A 477 -27.38 -12.32 12.48
CA GLY A 477 -28.35 -12.91 11.55
C GLY A 477 -28.66 -12.08 10.29
N VAL A 478 -27.74 -11.20 9.87
CA VAL A 478 -27.82 -10.53 8.56
C VAL A 478 -27.56 -11.56 7.44
N ASP A 479 -28.16 -11.33 6.28
CA ASP A 479 -28.23 -12.28 5.16
C ASP A 479 -27.06 -12.19 4.16
N TRP A 480 -25.98 -11.47 4.48
CA TRP A 480 -24.74 -11.45 3.70
C TRP A 480 -23.56 -11.01 4.56
N ASN A 481 -22.34 -11.36 4.14
CA ASN A 481 -21.12 -10.87 4.77
C ASN A 481 -19.92 -10.90 3.81
N GLY A 482 -18.78 -10.40 4.29
CA GLY A 482 -17.47 -10.45 3.66
C GLY A 482 -16.59 -9.32 4.18
N ALA A 483 -15.52 -8.98 3.47
CA ALA A 483 -14.73 -7.77 3.76
C ALA A 483 -14.55 -6.94 2.49
N LEU A 484 -14.91 -5.65 2.57
CA LEU A 484 -14.84 -4.71 1.45
C LEU A 484 -13.46 -4.03 1.38
N ALA A 485 -12.87 -3.76 2.53
CA ALA A 485 -11.60 -3.08 2.67
C ALA A 485 -10.41 -4.00 2.39
N ALA A 486 -9.28 -3.40 1.99
CA ALA A 486 -8.00 -4.09 1.93
C ALA A 486 -7.66 -4.73 3.30
N PRO A 487 -7.11 -5.95 3.32
CA PRO A 487 -6.51 -6.52 4.53
C PRO A 487 -5.33 -5.70 5.05
N THR A 488 -4.81 -6.06 6.22
CA THR A 488 -3.51 -5.60 6.72
C THR A 488 -2.68 -6.77 7.21
N LEU A 489 -1.42 -6.83 6.78
CA LEU A 489 -0.42 -7.81 7.20
C LEU A 489 0.44 -7.23 8.31
N ALA A 490 0.54 -7.93 9.43
CA ALA A 490 1.46 -7.59 10.52
C ALA A 490 1.59 -8.76 11.50
N ASP A 491 2.72 -8.84 12.20
CA ASP A 491 2.88 -9.70 13.39
C ASP A 491 2.14 -9.06 14.58
N ILE A 492 0.89 -9.47 14.82
CA ILE A 492 0.01 -8.82 15.80
C ILE A 492 0.11 -9.42 17.21
N ASP A 493 0.76 -10.57 17.37
CA ASP A 493 0.94 -11.23 18.67
C ASP A 493 2.39 -11.40 19.13
N GLY A 494 3.35 -11.01 18.28
CA GLY A 494 4.78 -10.98 18.59
C GLY A 494 5.46 -12.35 18.48
N ASP A 495 4.87 -13.31 17.78
CA ASP A 495 5.50 -14.62 17.55
C ASP A 495 6.49 -14.64 16.38
N GLY A 496 6.55 -13.56 15.62
CA GLY A 496 7.44 -13.35 14.48
C GLY A 496 6.85 -13.79 13.14
N GLU A 497 5.62 -14.32 13.11
CA GLU A 497 4.87 -14.66 11.89
C GLU A 497 3.84 -13.56 11.58
N LEU A 498 3.31 -13.54 10.37
CA LEU A 498 2.34 -12.54 9.93
C LEU A 498 0.91 -12.99 10.24
N GLU A 499 0.08 -12.07 10.67
CA GLU A 499 -1.37 -12.16 10.59
C GLU A 499 -1.97 -11.35 9.46
N VAL A 500 -3.18 -11.73 9.05
CA VAL A 500 -4.08 -10.94 8.22
C VAL A 500 -5.19 -10.36 9.10
N VAL A 501 -5.33 -9.04 9.14
CA VAL A 501 -6.43 -8.33 9.81
C VAL A 501 -7.43 -7.80 8.78
N LEU A 502 -8.72 -8.05 9.01
CA LEU A 502 -9.83 -7.74 8.10
C LEU A 502 -10.90 -6.88 8.77
N ASN A 503 -11.43 -5.91 8.02
CA ASN A 503 -12.68 -5.20 8.36
C ASN A 503 -13.85 -5.88 7.64
N THR A 504 -14.60 -6.72 8.36
CA THR A 504 -15.75 -7.42 7.78
C THR A 504 -17.02 -6.59 7.90
N VAL A 505 -17.95 -6.77 6.95
CA VAL A 505 -19.20 -6.01 6.90
C VAL A 505 -20.03 -6.25 8.16
N HIS A 506 -20.19 -7.50 8.60
CA HIS A 506 -21.13 -7.85 9.67
C HIS A 506 -20.55 -8.80 10.73
N SER A 507 -19.24 -9.06 10.75
CA SER A 507 -18.60 -9.90 11.79
C SER A 507 -17.50 -9.17 12.56
N GLY A 508 -17.46 -7.84 12.44
CA GLY A 508 -16.48 -6.98 13.09
C GLY A 508 -15.09 -7.09 12.46
N PHE A 509 -14.08 -6.83 13.27
CA PHE A 509 -12.70 -7.07 12.88
C PHE A 509 -12.35 -8.54 13.12
N VAL A 510 -11.62 -9.13 12.19
CA VAL A 510 -11.25 -10.55 12.19
C VAL A 510 -9.76 -10.65 11.90
N ALA A 511 -9.05 -11.56 12.59
CA ALA A 511 -7.66 -11.87 12.31
C ALA A 511 -7.45 -13.34 12.03
N TYR A 512 -6.55 -13.63 11.08
CA TYR A 512 -6.04 -14.95 10.77
C TYR A 512 -4.52 -14.95 10.94
N ASP A 513 -4.00 -15.96 11.61
CA ASP A 513 -2.58 -16.32 11.63
C ASP A 513 -2.17 -16.93 10.28
N LEU A 514 -0.98 -16.58 9.78
CA LEU A 514 -0.33 -17.17 8.62
C LEU A 514 0.92 -17.97 9.05
N PRO A 515 0.77 -19.26 9.42
CA PRO A 515 1.88 -20.01 9.99
C PRO A 515 3.05 -20.20 9.03
N GLY A 516 4.28 -20.13 9.56
CA GLY A 516 5.52 -20.33 8.82
C GLY A 516 6.02 -19.10 8.07
N THR A 517 5.46 -17.92 8.31
CA THR A 517 5.78 -16.68 7.58
C THR A 517 6.85 -15.83 8.25
N ALA A 518 7.62 -16.39 9.19
CA ALA A 518 8.66 -15.65 9.92
C ALA A 518 9.81 -15.10 9.05
N SER A 519 9.91 -15.53 7.79
CA SER A 519 10.88 -15.00 6.81
C SER A 519 10.22 -14.19 5.70
N ALA A 520 8.91 -13.93 5.78
CA ALA A 520 8.15 -13.29 4.73
C ALA A 520 8.64 -11.87 4.44
N ARG A 521 8.55 -11.47 3.18
CA ARG A 521 8.83 -10.09 2.73
C ARG A 521 7.54 -9.45 2.27
N VAL A 522 7.01 -8.53 3.09
CA VAL A 522 5.84 -7.73 2.72
C VAL A 522 6.22 -6.71 1.66
N LEU A 523 5.51 -6.70 0.54
CA LEU A 523 5.71 -5.78 -0.58
C LEU A 523 4.62 -4.69 -0.62
N TRP A 524 3.40 -5.04 -0.22
CA TRP A 524 2.26 -4.14 -0.07
C TRP A 524 1.40 -4.62 1.09
N GLY A 525 1.63 -4.09 2.29
CA GLY A 525 1.13 -4.70 3.52
C GLY A 525 -0.27 -4.31 3.93
N THR A 526 -0.81 -3.23 3.41
CA THR A 526 -2.11 -2.68 3.84
C THR A 526 -2.75 -1.87 2.72
N GLY A 527 -4.01 -1.46 2.89
CA GLY A 527 -4.72 -0.67 1.88
C GLY A 527 -3.95 0.60 1.50
N ARG A 528 -3.83 0.87 0.20
CA ARG A 528 -3.09 2.00 -0.36
C ARG A 528 -1.58 1.99 0.01
N GLY A 529 -1.01 0.81 0.24
CA GLY A 529 0.43 0.53 0.29
C GLY A 529 1.07 0.66 1.67
N SER A 530 0.79 1.77 2.35
CA SER A 530 1.44 2.14 3.61
C SER A 530 0.44 2.62 4.67
N HIS A 531 0.93 2.88 5.88
CA HIS A 531 0.11 3.50 6.93
C HIS A 531 -0.20 4.97 6.65
N LEU A 532 0.41 5.57 5.64
CA LEU A 532 0.12 6.92 5.15
C LEU A 532 -0.96 6.93 4.05
N ARG A 533 -1.32 5.76 3.52
CA ARG A 533 -2.40 5.56 2.53
C ARG A 533 -2.18 6.35 1.24
N GLU A 534 -0.94 6.41 0.79
CA GLU A 534 -0.49 7.31 -0.27
C GLU A 534 -0.43 6.66 -1.67
N GLY A 535 -0.74 5.37 -1.79
CA GLY A 535 -0.70 4.68 -3.09
C GLY A 535 0.72 4.52 -3.62
N SER A 536 1.68 4.22 -2.75
CA SER A 536 3.04 3.88 -3.16
C SER A 536 3.57 2.71 -2.33
N ASN A 537 4.69 2.12 -2.76
CA ASN A 537 5.41 1.12 -1.98
C ASN A 537 6.23 1.78 -0.83
N GLY A 538 5.90 3.03 -0.48
CA GLY A 538 6.46 3.79 0.64
C GLY A 538 6.28 3.04 1.96
N GLU A 539 7.20 3.28 2.89
CA GLU A 539 7.44 2.49 4.10
C GLU A 539 6.14 1.87 4.65
N VAL A 540 6.00 0.54 4.54
CA VAL A 540 5.41 -0.19 5.66
C VAL A 540 6.25 0.31 6.82
N PRO A 541 5.68 1.08 7.78
CA PRO A 541 6.47 1.58 8.88
C PRO A 541 7.25 0.37 9.36
N PRO A 542 8.56 0.48 9.55
CA PRO A 542 9.34 -0.64 10.03
C PRO A 542 8.52 -1.24 11.16
N VAL A 543 8.34 -2.57 11.17
CA VAL A 543 7.97 -3.26 12.42
C VAL A 543 8.86 -2.61 13.44
N LEU A 544 8.28 -1.73 14.26
CA LEU A 544 9.05 -0.93 15.18
C LEU A 544 9.59 -2.01 16.10
N LEU A 545 10.90 -2.29 15.98
CA LEU A 545 11.64 -3.02 17.00
C LEU A 545 11.76 -2.08 18.21
N GLY A 546 10.62 -1.61 18.72
CA GLY A 546 10.45 -0.46 19.59
C GLY A 546 11.03 0.85 19.03
N PRO A 547 10.53 2.01 19.50
CA PRO A 547 11.13 3.34 19.26
C PRO A 547 12.51 3.54 19.92
N ASP A 548 13.09 2.50 20.50
CA ASP A 548 14.11 2.64 21.52
C ASP A 548 15.54 2.60 20.94
N LEU A 549 15.81 1.93 19.81
CA LEU A 549 17.18 1.76 19.28
C LEU A 549 17.45 2.65 18.06
N VAL A 550 18.40 3.59 18.20
CA VAL A 550 18.89 4.46 17.11
C VAL A 550 20.29 4.02 16.66
N GLY A 551 20.50 3.85 15.36
CA GLY A 551 21.78 3.50 14.75
C GLY A 551 22.48 4.70 14.10
N GLU A 552 23.69 5.05 14.57
CA GLU A 552 24.50 6.13 14.01
C GLU A 552 25.76 5.58 13.32
N TRP A 553 25.96 5.94 12.05
CA TRP A 553 27.16 5.54 11.31
C TRP A 553 28.40 6.22 11.86
N ASN A 554 29.43 5.43 12.15
CA ASN A 554 30.78 5.94 12.35
C ASN A 554 31.52 5.91 11.01
N GLN A 555 32.76 6.41 10.99
CA GLN A 555 33.62 6.43 9.82
C GLN A 555 33.61 5.11 9.02
N ILE A 556 33.15 5.19 7.77
CA ILE A 556 33.18 4.10 6.80
C ILE A 556 34.45 4.25 5.95
N THR A 557 35.10 3.13 5.65
CA THR A 557 36.28 3.04 4.80
C THR A 557 36.01 2.07 3.67
N LEU A 558 36.12 2.56 2.45
CA LEU A 558 36.16 1.76 1.23
C LEU A 558 37.62 1.44 0.87
N THR A 559 37.88 0.21 0.43
CA THR A 559 39.19 -0.23 -0.04
C THR A 559 39.01 -1.11 -1.27
N GLY A 560 39.54 -0.67 -2.41
CA GLY A 560 39.37 -1.36 -3.69
C GLY A 560 39.52 -0.38 -4.87
N PRO A 561 39.14 -0.81 -6.08
CA PRO A 561 38.65 -2.14 -6.40
C PRO A 561 39.79 -3.19 -6.39
N ASN A 562 39.45 -4.45 -6.17
CA ASN A 562 40.34 -5.57 -6.46
C ASN A 562 40.40 -5.83 -7.99
N LYS A 563 41.22 -6.80 -8.43
CA LYS A 563 41.35 -7.16 -9.87
C LYS A 563 40.04 -7.55 -10.57
N LYS A 564 38.94 -7.77 -9.83
CA LYS A 564 37.61 -8.09 -10.34
C LYS A 564 36.64 -6.90 -10.26
N GLY A 565 37.12 -5.68 -10.00
CA GLY A 565 36.27 -4.50 -9.86
C GLY A 565 35.55 -4.38 -8.50
N LEU A 566 35.86 -5.24 -7.53
CA LEU A 566 35.10 -5.31 -6.27
C LEU A 566 35.81 -4.63 -5.10
N TYR A 567 35.03 -3.93 -4.29
CA TYR A 567 35.47 -3.19 -3.11
C TYR A 567 35.25 -3.97 -1.81
N LYS A 568 36.02 -3.57 -0.80
CA LYS A 568 35.86 -3.94 0.59
C LYS A 568 35.39 -2.71 1.36
N VAL A 569 34.33 -2.86 2.13
CA VAL A 569 33.83 -1.82 3.03
C VAL A 569 34.08 -2.23 4.46
N LYS A 570 34.58 -1.31 5.27
CA LYS A 570 34.76 -1.47 6.70
C LYS A 570 34.16 -0.25 7.38
N GLY A 571 33.36 -0.47 8.42
CA GLY A 571 32.84 0.64 9.21
C GLY A 571 32.44 0.19 10.59
N SER A 572 31.79 1.08 11.32
CA SER A 572 31.03 0.71 12.50
C SER A 572 29.76 1.53 12.62
N VAL A 573 28.78 0.98 13.31
CA VAL A 573 27.55 1.66 13.67
C VAL A 573 27.45 1.68 15.20
N THR A 574 27.12 2.83 15.76
CA THR A 574 26.82 3.02 17.17
C THR A 574 25.32 2.83 17.33
N VAL A 575 24.90 1.79 18.04
CA VAL A 575 23.49 1.54 18.33
C VAL A 575 23.22 2.02 19.75
N SER A 576 22.33 2.97 19.91
CA SER A 576 21.98 3.59 21.19
C SER A 576 20.56 3.24 21.55
N ASN A 577 20.30 2.83 22.79
CA ASN A 577 18.95 2.78 23.33
C ASN A 577 18.60 4.17 23.88
N ARG A 578 17.80 4.94 23.13
CA ARG A 578 17.25 6.24 23.52
C ARG A 578 15.87 6.15 24.17
N GLY A 579 15.30 4.94 24.21
CA GLY A 579 14.03 4.65 24.84
C GLY A 579 14.04 4.59 26.35
N ASN A 580 12.86 4.35 26.91
CA ASN A 580 12.63 4.26 28.35
C ASN A 580 12.65 2.82 28.90
N MET A 581 12.75 1.80 28.02
CA MET A 581 12.82 0.38 28.41
C MET A 581 14.06 -0.35 27.84
N PRO A 582 14.50 -1.48 28.43
CA PRO A 582 15.57 -2.27 27.85
C PRO A 582 15.15 -2.96 26.56
N SER A 583 15.81 -2.65 25.44
CA SER A 583 15.60 -3.31 24.14
C SER A 583 15.78 -4.81 24.24
N ASP A 584 15.21 -5.61 23.34
CA ASP A 584 15.60 -7.02 23.20
C ASP A 584 16.87 -7.21 22.34
N ALA A 585 17.38 -8.44 22.32
CA ALA A 585 18.54 -8.78 21.50
C ALA A 585 18.09 -8.98 20.05
N CYS A 586 18.46 -8.06 19.16
CA CYS A 586 18.06 -8.11 17.75
C CYS A 586 19.23 -8.37 16.79
N LEU A 587 18.88 -8.66 15.55
CA LEU A 587 19.79 -8.67 14.42
C LEU A 587 19.58 -7.38 13.63
N MET A 588 20.64 -6.59 13.47
CA MET A 588 20.58 -5.36 12.69
C MET A 588 21.14 -5.63 11.30
N GLY A 589 20.28 -5.54 10.29
CA GLY A 589 20.70 -5.48 8.90
C GLY A 589 21.34 -4.12 8.59
N VAL A 590 22.07 -4.08 7.49
CA VAL A 590 22.65 -2.84 6.95
C VAL A 590 22.35 -2.89 5.48
N TYR A 591 21.54 -1.93 5.04
CA TYR A 591 21.03 -1.82 3.69
C TYR A 591 21.30 -0.40 3.18
N HIS A 592 21.32 -0.25 1.86
CA HIS A 592 21.22 1.04 1.20
C HIS A 592 19.75 1.24 0.80
N THR A 593 19.27 2.48 0.72
CA THR A 593 17.89 2.88 0.34
C THR A 593 17.47 2.45 -1.06
N ASP A 594 18.37 1.81 -1.79
CA ASP A 594 18.12 1.22 -3.09
C ASP A 594 18.57 -0.24 -2.97
N ALA A 595 17.64 -1.17 -3.15
CA ALA A 595 17.68 -2.55 -2.64
C ALA A 595 18.87 -3.40 -3.14
N LEU A 596 19.69 -2.87 -4.04
CA LEU A 596 20.72 -3.61 -4.75
C LEU A 596 22.16 -3.43 -4.25
N HIS A 597 22.52 -2.44 -3.42
CA HIS A 597 23.95 -2.02 -3.42
C HIS A 597 24.73 -1.90 -2.09
N MET A 598 24.16 -2.21 -0.93
CA MET A 598 25.02 -2.55 0.24
C MET A 598 24.33 -3.48 1.22
N MET A 599 24.52 -4.80 1.07
CA MET A 599 24.12 -5.77 2.09
C MET A 599 25.33 -6.26 2.89
N LEU A 600 25.23 -6.18 4.22
CA LEU A 600 26.06 -7.04 5.05
C LEU A 600 25.64 -8.50 4.83
N LYS A 601 26.58 -9.35 4.37
CA LYS A 601 26.34 -10.81 4.21
C LYS A 601 25.89 -11.51 5.50
N LYS A 602 26.08 -10.88 6.67
CA LYS A 602 25.60 -11.34 7.96
C LYS A 602 25.14 -10.13 8.77
N PRO A 603 23.92 -10.13 9.33
CA PRO A 603 23.45 -9.05 10.18
C PRO A 603 24.32 -8.92 11.43
N LEU A 604 24.36 -7.70 11.98
CA LEU A 604 25.07 -7.38 13.20
C LEU A 604 24.24 -7.77 14.40
N LYS A 605 24.73 -8.70 15.20
CA LYS A 605 24.03 -9.14 16.41
C LYS A 605 24.11 -8.07 17.49
N VAL A 606 23.01 -7.42 17.81
CA VAL A 606 22.87 -6.46 18.91
C VAL A 606 22.34 -7.22 20.13
N LYS A 607 22.93 -6.97 21.30
CA LYS A 607 22.46 -7.58 22.56
C LYS A 607 21.46 -6.62 23.20
N LYS A 608 20.64 -7.14 24.11
CA LYS A 608 19.80 -6.38 25.03
C LYS A 608 20.53 -5.11 25.52
N LEU A 609 19.99 -3.92 25.24
CA LEU A 609 20.55 -2.62 25.63
C LEU A 609 19.63 -1.94 26.63
N LYS A 610 20.17 -1.41 27.73
CA LYS A 610 19.40 -0.63 28.70
C LYS A 610 19.18 0.82 28.20
N PRO A 611 18.13 1.51 28.66
CA PRO A 611 17.92 2.95 28.41
C PRO A 611 19.18 3.79 28.66
N GLY A 612 19.54 4.64 27.71
CA GLY A 612 20.70 5.53 27.75
C GLY A 612 22.05 4.87 27.46
N PHE A 613 22.10 3.59 27.11
CA PHE A 613 23.35 2.89 26.76
C PHE A 613 23.50 2.73 25.25
N ASN A 614 24.75 2.66 24.79
CA ASN A 614 25.06 2.35 23.40
C ASN A 614 26.04 1.18 23.26
N ILE A 615 26.10 0.62 22.06
CA ILE A 615 27.06 -0.39 21.64
C ILE A 615 27.57 -0.09 20.24
N ILE A 616 28.88 -0.24 20.04
CA ILE A 616 29.49 -0.08 18.72
C ILE A 616 29.61 -1.45 18.06
N LYS A 617 29.03 -1.60 16.87
CA LYS A 617 29.15 -2.78 16.02
C LYS A 617 30.04 -2.49 14.83
N LYS A 618 31.20 -3.16 14.80
CA LYS A 618 32.14 -3.09 13.67
C LYS A 618 31.77 -4.13 12.64
N PHE A 619 31.88 -3.77 11.37
CA PHE A 619 31.65 -4.68 10.25
C PHE A 619 32.74 -4.57 9.19
N VAL A 620 32.88 -5.65 8.43
CA VAL A 620 33.71 -5.71 7.24
C VAL A 620 32.97 -6.55 6.22
N THR A 621 32.67 -5.96 5.07
CA THR A 621 32.12 -6.68 3.91
C THR A 621 33.07 -6.57 2.72
N ARG A 622 33.02 -7.57 1.84
CA ARG A 622 33.90 -7.71 0.68
C ARG A 622 33.07 -8.16 -0.51
N GLY A 623 33.52 -7.77 -1.70
CA GLY A 623 32.87 -8.22 -2.94
C GLY A 623 31.77 -7.28 -3.40
N ILE A 624 31.82 -6.00 -3.01
CA ILE A 624 30.85 -4.98 -3.43
C ILE A 624 31.25 -4.49 -4.82
N ALA A 625 30.38 -4.64 -5.81
CA ALA A 625 30.51 -3.94 -7.07
C ALA A 625 29.98 -2.51 -6.90
N LEU A 626 30.70 -1.52 -7.42
CA LEU A 626 30.20 -0.15 -7.53
C LEU A 626 29.89 0.08 -9.01
N ASN A 627 28.71 0.61 -9.33
CA ASN A 627 28.36 0.90 -10.70
C ASN A 627 29.04 2.20 -11.16
N ALA A 628 29.71 2.16 -12.30
CA ALA A 628 30.39 3.31 -12.88
C ALA A 628 29.40 4.09 -13.76
N GLY A 629 28.44 4.75 -13.10
CA GLY A 629 27.44 5.63 -13.73
C GLY A 629 27.62 7.09 -13.34
N ASP A 630 27.88 7.35 -12.05
CA ASP A 630 28.13 8.69 -11.53
C ASP A 630 29.34 8.66 -10.60
N ASN A 631 30.36 9.47 -10.91
CA ASN A 631 31.58 9.63 -10.12
C ASN A 631 31.33 10.42 -8.81
N LEU A 632 30.17 10.24 -8.18
CA LEU A 632 29.75 10.88 -6.94
C LEU A 632 29.15 9.83 -6.01
N PHE A 633 29.84 9.56 -4.91
CA PHE A 633 29.15 9.12 -3.72
C PHE A 633 28.45 10.34 -3.13
N THR A 634 27.13 10.43 -3.29
CA THR A 634 26.31 11.28 -2.43
C THR A 634 26.05 10.50 -1.16
N VAL A 635 26.60 10.95 -0.03
CA VAL A 635 26.06 10.55 1.28
C VAL A 635 24.97 11.56 1.56
N SER A 636 23.72 11.21 1.25
CA SER A 636 22.55 11.92 1.74
C SER A 636 22.43 11.62 3.23
N VAL A 637 22.52 12.69 4.03
CA VAL A 637 22.04 12.73 5.41
C VAL A 637 20.54 13.02 5.31
N ASP A 638 19.72 12.34 6.11
CA ASP A 638 18.29 12.61 6.21
C ASP A 638 17.99 14.05 6.69
N LEU A 639 16.70 14.42 6.65
CA LEU A 639 16.19 15.75 6.96
C LEU A 639 16.44 16.22 8.41
N GLU A 640 17.03 15.39 9.28
CA GLU A 640 17.28 15.76 10.68
C GLU A 640 18.67 16.39 10.96
N ASN A 641 19.55 16.48 9.95
CA ASN A 641 20.76 17.31 10.01
C ASN A 641 21.63 17.14 11.28
N ARG A 642 21.87 15.91 11.74
CA ARG A 642 22.85 15.65 12.81
C ARG A 642 24.18 15.11 12.30
N VAL A 643 25.06 16.06 11.97
CA VAL A 643 26.43 16.07 12.50
C VAL A 643 26.73 17.47 13.06
N ALA A 644 26.55 17.65 14.36
CA ALA A 644 27.17 18.69 15.18
C ALA A 644 27.19 18.15 16.62
N GLU A 645 28.32 17.78 17.22
CA GLU A 645 29.35 18.71 17.67
C GLU A 645 30.78 18.31 17.26
N THR A 646 31.57 19.34 16.97
CA THR A 646 33.03 19.32 16.94
C THR A 646 33.55 19.57 18.36
N ASN A 647 34.63 18.91 18.78
CA ASN A 647 35.33 19.23 20.03
C ASN A 647 35.97 20.63 19.92
N GLU A 648 35.63 21.52 20.85
CA GLU A 648 36.08 22.92 20.92
C GLU A 648 37.60 23.13 21.05
N GLU A 649 38.46 22.10 21.20
CA GLU A 649 39.86 22.32 21.55
C GLU A 649 40.92 22.17 20.44
N ASN A 650 40.66 21.58 19.25
CA ASN A 650 41.79 21.36 18.32
C ASN A 650 41.58 21.35 16.79
N ASN A 651 40.45 21.82 16.27
CA ASN A 651 40.35 22.43 14.92
C ASN A 651 41.20 21.78 13.78
N LYS A 652 41.04 20.47 13.53
CA LYS A 652 41.63 19.81 12.35
C LYS A 652 40.67 18.85 11.64
N ALA A 653 40.31 19.23 10.42
CA ALA A 653 39.93 18.33 9.33
C ALA A 653 41.16 18.03 8.45
N SER A 654 41.26 16.82 7.88
CA SER A 654 42.23 16.59 6.80
C SER A 654 41.76 15.57 5.74
N ARG A 655 41.06 16.14 4.76
CA ARG A 655 41.05 15.89 3.30
C ARG A 655 40.55 14.56 2.68
N ILE A 656 39.47 14.73 1.90
CA ILE A 656 39.31 14.53 0.43
C ILE A 656 39.81 13.20 -0.16
N VAL A 657 38.87 12.39 -0.68
CA VAL A 657 39.15 11.51 -1.80
C VAL A 657 38.65 12.18 -3.08
N THR A 658 39.58 12.50 -3.96
CA THR A 658 39.30 12.76 -5.37
C THR A 658 40.32 11.98 -6.19
N ILE A 659 39.85 11.49 -7.35
CA ILE A 659 40.56 11.15 -8.61
C ILE A 659 41.14 9.72 -8.70
N PRO A 660 41.00 9.00 -9.84
CA PRO A 660 40.50 9.40 -11.17
C PRO A 660 39.12 8.87 -11.56
#